data_AF-A0A194WUH0-F1
#
_entry.id   AF-A0A194WUH0-F1
#
_cell.length_a   1.000
_cell.length_b   1.000
_cell.length_c   1.000
_cell.angle_alpha   90.00
_cell.angle_beta   90.00
_cell.angle_gamma   90.00
#
_symmetry.space_group_name_H-M   'P 1'
#
loop_
_entity.id
_entity.type
_entity.pdbx_description
1 polymer ?
#
loop_
_entity_poly.entity_id
_entity_poly.type
_entity_poly.pdbx_seq_one_letter_code
_entity_poly.pdbx_strand_id
1 'polypeptide(L)'
;MLENNQGLASINDCHKHLSLCDSFGEDFWVKKPSGRVIICKNKGQIGVVTIYESGNIFNHNILQVAGEPRSTITILDAKWIGQHLPKQWKAICEKSHRRSDQSSCLISQAKTYLQPSSPQYFVDTWLRCLAPASSDMNYITLSYVWGQVRNFTTTKATLARLQKPGAFIDPKVLEKLPNTIKDAINLVEYLGERYLWIDALCIVQDDDEWKYQQIDNMASIFANSHLTIIAEDGDDANYGLRGLRGISKPRNFVQKVHKLTSRLQVVAVSLFDDRLRTPSRWGTRGWTFQEDVFSTRRLRFHRDMVQWECNGNYWREERDKVHKNVRLGSPRYLSEIFVTPFPSLSGYVDLIQEYGKREFTNPEDALFAFSGITTVLNRTFSGGFIAGLPSMFLDIALLWQPTFTMRRRTTMIKSDMLPCLPSWSWVGWIGPTSSQSWDPGQCYIKRSSQPRVKGSMTSHRVIPIVQWSVSETLQSTKKQVFRPWEKYQFHNWDDSQSMPQGWTRHQYQCRDLVSQAPLYLPPRSTGSVRNYFKHEKFPDTEFWHPIPLNNDVNGSTCPNARYLSGRTQRAWLYNGSVFQPKWNDGRVLLNDRFGDWAGILGPNDESSKEITLEVNLKIELIAISKGLTTPKRDNNLDFEEWVINEQHKSLEIYNFYHVMWIGWDNGVAYRKALGRVPQDIWERQELEWIDVTIG
;
A
#
# COMPACT_ATOMS: atom_id res chain seq x y z
N MET A 1 31.38 -12.39 53.09
CA MET A 1 32.79 -12.24 52.63
C MET A 1 32.83 -12.78 51.21
N LEU A 2 32.94 -12.00 50.14
CA LEU A 2 33.48 -10.67 49.92
C LEU A 2 32.49 -9.78 49.16
N GLU A 3 32.48 -8.51 49.54
CA GLU A 3 31.96 -7.38 48.77
C GLU A 3 32.84 -7.14 47.54
N ASN A 4 32.24 -6.72 46.42
CA ASN A 4 32.70 -5.50 45.74
C ASN A 4 31.72 -5.07 44.63
N ASN A 5 31.22 -3.85 44.79
CA ASN A 5 30.68 -3.00 43.74
C ASN A 5 31.80 -2.62 42.77
N GLN A 6 31.58 -2.73 41.45
CA GLN A 6 31.91 -1.70 40.45
C GLN A 6 31.54 -2.14 39.01
N GLY A 7 30.77 -1.28 38.33
CA GLY A 7 31.07 -0.76 36.99
C GLY A 7 31.07 -1.66 35.73
N LEU A 8 30.15 -1.34 34.82
CA LEU A 8 30.30 -1.31 33.35
C LEU A 8 30.40 -2.62 32.52
N ALA A 9 29.27 -2.89 31.85
CA ALA A 9 29.10 -3.21 30.42
C ALA A 9 30.27 -3.80 29.61
N SER A 10 30.12 -5.07 29.17
CA SER A 10 30.46 -5.47 27.80
C SER A 10 29.74 -6.76 27.39
N ILE A 11 29.58 -6.96 26.08
CA ILE A 11 28.99 -8.15 25.42
C ILE A 11 29.75 -9.46 25.72
N ASN A 12 30.97 -9.39 26.28
CA ASN A 12 31.82 -10.56 26.52
C ASN A 12 31.36 -11.46 27.68
N ASP A 13 30.49 -10.99 28.58
CA ASP A 13 29.95 -11.83 29.66
C ASP A 13 28.89 -12.84 29.19
N CYS A 14 28.33 -12.70 27.99
CA CYS A 14 27.45 -13.73 27.43
C CYS A 14 28.21 -15.01 27.07
N HIS A 15 29.46 -14.91 26.63
CA HIS A 15 30.25 -16.09 26.25
C HIS A 15 30.72 -16.94 27.44
N LYS A 16 31.00 -16.32 28.60
CA LYS A 16 31.35 -17.07 29.82
C LYS A 16 30.19 -17.85 30.44
N HIS A 17 28.94 -17.48 30.14
CA HIS A 17 27.76 -18.21 30.62
C HIS A 17 27.25 -19.25 29.61
N LEU A 18 27.63 -19.13 28.32
CA LEU A 18 27.38 -20.15 27.31
C LEU A 18 28.19 -21.43 27.57
N SER A 19 29.43 -21.33 28.08
CA SER A 19 30.24 -22.50 28.43
C SER A 19 29.72 -23.31 29.63
N LEU A 20 28.81 -22.72 30.43
CA LEU A 20 28.11 -23.42 31.52
C LEU A 20 26.84 -24.14 31.03
N CYS A 21 26.36 -23.87 29.81
CA CYS A 21 25.18 -24.53 29.24
C CYS A 21 25.50 -25.89 28.61
N ASP A 22 26.75 -26.14 28.20
CA ASP A 22 27.15 -27.40 27.55
C ASP A 22 27.30 -28.58 28.53
N SER A 23 27.40 -28.30 29.84
CA SER A 23 27.69 -29.33 30.86
C SER A 23 26.46 -29.93 31.54
N PHE A 24 25.25 -29.45 31.23
CA PHE A 24 24.04 -29.98 31.86
C PHE A 24 22.95 -30.34 30.84
N GLY A 25 22.64 -31.63 30.75
CA GLY A 25 21.65 -32.21 29.83
C GLY A 25 20.17 -31.99 30.18
N GLU A 26 19.81 -30.94 30.92
CA GLU A 26 18.43 -30.65 31.34
C GLU A 26 18.03 -29.17 31.15
N ASP A 27 16.77 -28.84 31.42
CA ASP A 27 16.23 -27.47 31.35
C ASP A 27 16.81 -26.60 32.48
N PHE A 28 17.43 -25.45 32.17
CA PHE A 28 17.92 -24.52 33.20
C PHE A 28 17.34 -23.12 33.10
N TRP A 29 17.14 -22.50 34.27
CA TRP A 29 16.49 -21.19 34.46
C TRP A 29 17.43 -20.26 35.22
N VAL A 30 17.62 -19.03 34.73
CA VAL A 30 18.35 -17.98 35.47
C VAL A 30 17.46 -16.76 35.62
N LYS A 31 17.04 -16.47 36.86
CA LYS A 31 16.36 -15.23 37.24
C LYS A 31 17.42 -14.18 37.59
N LYS A 32 17.55 -13.12 36.79
CA LYS A 32 18.40 -11.97 37.17
C LYS A 32 17.66 -11.06 38.16
N PRO A 33 18.38 -10.35 39.06
CA PRO A 33 17.81 -9.36 39.97
C PRO A 33 17.02 -8.24 39.25
N SER A 34 17.29 -8.02 37.96
CA SER A 34 16.60 -7.05 37.10
C SER A 34 15.30 -7.56 36.46
N GLY A 35 14.81 -8.77 36.81
CA GLY A 35 13.53 -9.30 36.30
C GLY A 35 13.59 -9.98 34.92
N ARG A 36 14.80 -10.21 34.36
CA ARG A 36 14.96 -10.92 33.08
C ARG A 36 14.98 -12.45 33.29
N VAL A 37 14.31 -13.17 32.39
CA VAL A 37 14.24 -14.65 32.35
C VAL A 37 14.84 -15.12 31.02
N ILE A 38 15.86 -15.98 31.08
CA ILE A 38 16.43 -16.67 29.91
C ILE A 38 15.93 -18.12 29.92
N ILE A 39 15.49 -18.64 28.78
CA ILE A 39 15.02 -20.03 28.62
C ILE A 39 15.90 -20.71 27.57
N CYS A 40 16.37 -21.93 27.84
CA CYS A 40 17.04 -22.77 26.85
C CYS A 40 16.63 -24.24 27.03
N LYS A 41 16.38 -24.96 25.92
CA LYS A 41 16.55 -26.42 25.89
C LYS A 41 17.13 -26.89 24.56
N ASN A 42 18.08 -27.81 24.67
CA ASN A 42 18.90 -28.33 23.58
C ASN A 42 18.17 -29.43 22.78
N LYS A 43 17.80 -29.12 21.53
CA LYS A 43 17.64 -29.98 20.33
C LYS A 43 17.13 -29.12 19.16
N GLY A 44 17.91 -28.10 18.78
CA GLY A 44 17.81 -27.48 17.44
C GLY A 44 17.25 -26.05 17.31
N GLN A 45 16.74 -25.39 18.36
CA GLN A 45 16.40 -23.95 18.29
C GLN A 45 16.71 -23.25 19.62
N ILE A 46 17.66 -22.31 19.60
CA ILE A 46 18.00 -21.44 20.73
C ILE A 46 17.09 -20.20 20.67
N GLY A 47 16.30 -19.95 21.71
CA GLY A 47 15.50 -18.73 21.86
C GLY A 47 15.96 -17.90 23.05
N VAL A 48 16.84 -16.92 22.83
CA VAL A 48 17.22 -15.98 23.89
C VAL A 48 16.07 -15.01 24.14
N VAL A 49 15.42 -15.11 25.31
CA VAL A 49 14.43 -14.14 25.77
C VAL A 49 15.16 -13.03 26.51
N THR A 50 15.26 -11.85 25.89
CA THR A 50 15.66 -10.63 26.62
C THR A 50 14.45 -9.71 26.71
N ILE A 51 13.91 -9.57 27.93
CA ILE A 51 12.91 -8.54 28.23
C ILE A 51 13.67 -7.20 28.27
N TYR A 52 13.61 -6.44 27.18
CA TYR A 52 14.05 -5.04 27.17
C TYR A 52 12.85 -4.14 27.46
N GLU A 53 13.02 -3.15 28.34
CA GLU A 53 12.08 -2.03 28.52
C GLU A 53 12.14 -1.01 27.35
N SER A 54 12.97 -1.23 26.33
CA SER A 54 13.06 -0.35 25.17
C SER A 54 13.43 -1.14 23.92
N GLY A 55 12.71 -0.83 22.84
CA GLY A 55 12.57 -1.69 21.67
C GLY A 55 13.85 -1.92 20.87
N ASN A 56 14.03 -3.18 20.47
CA ASN A 56 14.23 -3.64 19.10
C ASN A 56 14.68 -5.11 19.16
N ILE A 57 13.86 -6.04 18.67
CA ILE A 57 14.28 -7.43 18.39
C ILE A 57 13.59 -7.91 17.12
N PHE A 58 14.39 -8.47 16.20
CA PHE A 58 13.96 -9.30 15.08
C PHE A 58 13.70 -10.73 15.59
N ASN A 59 12.47 -10.99 16.05
CA ASN A 59 11.95 -12.35 16.16
C ASN A 59 10.41 -12.30 16.18
N HIS A 60 9.79 -13.23 15.44
CA HIS A 60 8.39 -13.14 15.03
C HIS A 60 7.35 -13.34 16.16
N ASN A 61 7.77 -13.79 17.34
CA ASN A 61 6.90 -13.97 18.50
C ASN A 61 7.57 -13.37 19.74
N ILE A 62 6.88 -12.47 20.45
CA ILE A 62 7.29 -12.10 21.81
C ILE A 62 6.45 -12.88 22.80
N LEU A 63 7.16 -13.48 23.75
CA LEU A 63 6.62 -14.08 24.95
C LEU A 63 6.46 -12.99 26.01
N GLN A 64 5.23 -12.73 26.48
CA GLN A 64 4.97 -11.78 27.55
C GLN A 64 4.31 -12.48 28.74
N VAL A 65 4.62 -11.99 29.94
CA VAL A 65 4.14 -12.54 31.21
C VAL A 65 2.72 -12.07 31.49
N ALA A 66 1.80 -12.99 31.78
CA ALA A 66 0.45 -12.70 32.26
C ALA A 66 0.38 -12.85 33.79
N GLY A 67 -0.27 -11.92 34.49
CA GLY A 67 -0.61 -12.05 35.92
C GLY A 67 0.20 -11.20 36.92
N GLU A 68 1.15 -10.38 36.48
CA GLU A 68 1.78 -9.37 37.35
C GLU A 68 1.03 -8.02 37.31
N PRO A 69 1.08 -7.19 38.37
CA PRO A 69 0.41 -5.87 38.41
C PRO A 69 0.79 -4.94 37.25
N ARG A 70 1.99 -5.12 36.69
CA ARG A 70 2.52 -4.39 35.52
C ARG A 70 2.33 -5.11 34.18
N SER A 71 1.79 -6.33 34.17
CA SER A 71 1.54 -7.07 32.92
C SER A 71 0.44 -6.43 32.08
N THR A 72 0.67 -6.40 30.77
CA THR A 72 -0.11 -5.68 29.75
C THR A 72 -0.92 -6.62 28.85
N ILE A 73 -0.88 -7.93 29.12
CA ILE A 73 -1.58 -8.97 28.35
C ILE A 73 -2.56 -9.76 29.19
N THR A 74 -3.70 -10.05 28.57
CA THR A 74 -4.81 -10.81 29.16
C THR A 74 -4.94 -12.18 28.49
N ILE A 75 -5.21 -13.21 29.30
CA ILE A 75 -5.61 -14.53 28.79
C ILE A 75 -7.08 -14.45 28.37
N LEU A 76 -7.35 -14.77 27.11
CA LEU A 76 -8.68 -14.57 26.52
C LEU A 76 -9.58 -15.79 26.70
N ASP A 77 -10.89 -15.56 26.78
CA ASP A 77 -11.90 -16.62 26.79
C ASP A 77 -12.01 -17.24 25.39
N ALA A 78 -11.86 -18.56 25.30
CA ALA A 78 -11.84 -19.30 24.04
C ALA A 78 -13.12 -19.15 23.19
N LYS A 79 -14.27 -18.82 23.81
CA LYS A 79 -15.59 -18.77 23.17
C LYS A 79 -16.14 -17.37 23.05
N TRP A 80 -15.74 -16.44 23.91
CA TRP A 80 -16.38 -15.13 24.01
C TRP A 80 -15.36 -13.99 24.07
N ILE A 81 -15.64 -12.97 23.29
CA ILE A 81 -14.97 -11.67 23.36
C ILE A 81 -15.50 -10.94 24.59
N GLY A 82 -14.64 -10.14 25.24
CA GLY A 82 -15.07 -9.21 26.28
C GLY A 82 -16.15 -8.27 25.76
N GLN A 83 -17.41 -8.51 26.12
CA GLN A 83 -18.57 -7.85 25.51
C GLN A 83 -18.55 -6.32 25.65
N HIS A 84 -17.92 -5.81 26.71
CA HIS A 84 -17.78 -4.38 26.97
C HIS A 84 -16.72 -3.70 26.06
N LEU A 85 -15.79 -4.45 25.49
CA LEU A 85 -14.62 -3.90 24.79
C LEU A 85 -15.01 -3.01 23.59
N PRO A 86 -15.88 -3.42 22.64
CA PRO A 86 -16.22 -2.58 21.50
C PRO A 86 -16.82 -1.23 21.92
N LYS A 87 -17.71 -1.23 22.91
CA LYS A 87 -18.37 -0.03 23.43
C LYS A 87 -17.39 0.87 24.20
N GLN A 88 -16.52 0.26 25.00
CA GLN A 88 -15.48 0.97 25.76
C GLN A 88 -14.46 1.62 24.83
N TRP A 89 -13.92 0.89 23.85
CA TRP A 89 -12.97 1.40 22.87
C TRP A 89 -13.54 2.54 22.05
N LYS A 90 -14.79 2.42 21.58
CA LYS A 90 -15.50 3.52 20.92
C LYS A 90 -15.56 4.77 21.80
N ALA A 91 -16.01 4.64 23.05
CA ALA A 91 -16.13 5.76 23.97
C ALA A 91 -14.77 6.40 24.32
N ILE A 92 -13.71 5.59 24.51
CA ILE A 92 -12.35 6.09 24.77
C ILE A 92 -11.83 6.85 23.54
N CYS A 93 -12.01 6.28 22.34
CA CYS A 93 -11.60 6.90 21.09
C CYS A 93 -12.27 8.27 20.91
N GLU A 94 -13.59 8.33 21.04
CA GLU A 94 -14.35 9.58 20.93
C GLU A 94 -13.89 10.63 21.95
N LYS A 95 -13.72 10.25 23.21
CA LYS A 95 -13.23 11.17 24.26
C LYS A 95 -11.82 11.67 23.99
N SER A 96 -10.92 10.79 23.53
CA SER A 96 -9.52 11.13 23.24
C SER A 96 -9.40 12.12 22.08
N HIS A 97 -10.25 12.00 21.05
CA HIS A 97 -10.22 12.84 19.85
C HIS A 97 -11.02 14.14 19.99
N ARG A 98 -11.94 14.27 20.97
CA ARG A 98 -12.63 15.53 21.31
C ARG A 98 -11.76 16.54 22.06
N ARG A 99 -10.71 16.09 22.77
CA ARG A 99 -9.83 16.95 23.60
C ARG A 99 -8.65 17.55 22.85
N SER A 100 -8.32 17.05 21.67
CA SER A 100 -7.33 17.68 20.79
C SER A 100 -8.08 18.67 19.89
N ASP A 101 -7.81 19.97 20.01
CA ASP A 101 -8.38 21.07 19.19
C ASP A 101 -8.09 20.98 17.67
N GLN A 102 -7.57 19.84 17.22
CA GLN A 102 -7.46 19.44 15.83
C GLN A 102 -7.96 18.00 15.74
N SER A 103 -8.94 17.75 14.87
CA SER A 103 -9.48 16.41 14.58
C SER A 103 -8.35 15.40 14.27
N SER A 104 -7.85 14.71 15.28
CA SER A 104 -6.68 13.83 15.20
C SER A 104 -6.98 12.48 14.53
N CYS A 105 -8.17 12.31 13.97
CA CYS A 105 -8.48 11.30 12.96
C CYS A 105 -8.13 11.87 11.57
N LEU A 106 -6.86 11.80 11.17
CA LEU A 106 -6.26 12.38 9.94
C LEU A 106 -7.08 12.30 8.63
N ILE A 107 -7.99 11.31 8.49
CA ILE A 107 -8.84 11.16 7.30
C ILE A 107 -9.97 12.22 7.25
N SER A 108 -10.24 12.97 8.32
CA SER A 108 -11.23 14.08 8.30
C SER A 108 -10.92 15.12 7.22
N GLN A 109 -9.64 15.38 6.92
CA GLN A 109 -9.23 16.26 5.83
C GLN A 109 -9.32 15.60 4.45
N ALA A 110 -9.12 14.28 4.35
CA ALA A 110 -9.30 13.56 3.08
C ALA A 110 -10.77 13.58 2.61
N LYS A 111 -11.72 13.57 3.56
CA LYS A 111 -13.17 13.67 3.29
C LYS A 111 -13.55 14.92 2.50
N THR A 112 -12.87 16.05 2.71
CA THR A 112 -13.24 17.32 2.06
C THR A 112 -12.97 17.33 0.55
N TYR A 113 -12.20 16.36 0.05
CA TYR A 113 -11.89 16.21 -1.37
C TYR A 113 -12.75 15.13 -2.06
N LEU A 114 -13.54 14.39 -1.29
CA LEU A 114 -14.50 13.43 -1.82
C LEU A 114 -15.84 14.15 -2.07
N GLN A 115 -16.63 13.60 -2.99
CA GLN A 115 -18.01 14.05 -3.18
C GLN A 115 -18.81 13.87 -1.87
N PRO A 116 -19.82 14.72 -1.61
CA PRO A 116 -20.70 14.54 -0.46
C PRO A 116 -21.31 13.15 -0.46
N SER A 117 -21.21 12.42 0.66
CA SER A 117 -21.78 11.09 0.75
C SER A 117 -23.30 11.17 0.60
N SER A 118 -23.83 10.46 -0.40
CA SER A 118 -25.27 10.33 -0.63
C SER A 118 -25.68 8.85 -0.65
N PRO A 119 -25.55 8.12 0.49
CA PRO A 119 -26.24 6.84 0.62
C PRO A 119 -27.73 7.02 0.32
N GLN A 120 -28.36 6.06 -0.34
CA GLN A 120 -29.79 6.11 -0.61
C GLN A 120 -30.62 5.67 0.61
N TYR A 121 -30.12 4.64 1.29
CA TYR A 121 -30.80 4.02 2.40
C TYR A 121 -29.84 3.62 3.52
N PHE A 122 -30.39 3.49 4.72
CA PHE A 122 -29.75 2.84 5.86
C PHE A 122 -30.65 1.74 6.41
N VAL A 123 -30.04 0.73 7.01
CA VAL A 123 -30.74 -0.17 7.93
C VAL A 123 -30.94 0.58 9.24
N ASP A 124 -32.18 0.88 9.58
CA ASP A 124 -32.57 1.36 10.90
C ASP A 124 -32.61 0.15 11.85
N THR A 125 -31.63 0.08 12.75
CA THR A 125 -31.47 -1.04 13.67
C THR A 125 -32.51 -1.05 14.79
N TRP A 126 -33.16 0.09 15.08
CA TRP A 126 -34.19 0.19 16.10
C TRP A 126 -35.55 -0.23 15.55
N LEU A 127 -35.90 0.25 14.34
CA LEU A 127 -37.13 -0.12 13.66
C LEU A 127 -37.01 -1.43 12.87
N ARG A 128 -35.80 -1.99 12.75
CA ARG A 128 -35.51 -3.23 12.01
C ARG A 128 -36.04 -3.19 10.57
N CYS A 129 -35.78 -2.08 9.87
CA CYS A 129 -36.22 -1.88 8.48
C CYS A 129 -35.23 -1.02 7.69
N LEU A 130 -35.45 -0.91 6.38
CA LEU A 130 -34.71 0.00 5.51
C LEU A 130 -35.34 1.40 5.57
N ALA A 131 -34.55 2.42 5.88
CA ALA A 131 -34.99 3.81 5.97
C ALA A 131 -34.27 4.68 4.93
N PRO A 132 -34.93 5.68 4.33
CA PRO A 132 -34.26 6.67 3.49
C PRO A 132 -33.14 7.37 4.26
N ALA A 133 -32.00 7.55 3.62
CA ALA A 133 -30.87 8.27 4.21
C ALA A 133 -31.04 9.80 4.09
N SER A 134 -30.58 10.53 5.10
CA SER A 134 -30.36 11.99 5.03
C SER A 134 -28.88 12.32 5.29
N SER A 135 -28.45 13.49 4.83
CA SER A 135 -27.05 13.98 4.93
C SER A 135 -26.52 14.12 6.35
N ASP A 136 -27.42 14.23 7.32
CA ASP A 136 -27.21 14.62 8.71
C ASP A 136 -27.26 13.41 9.66
N MET A 137 -27.50 12.21 9.11
CA MET A 137 -27.50 10.96 9.86
C MET A 137 -26.07 10.45 10.08
N ASN A 138 -25.75 10.13 11.33
CA ASN A 138 -24.57 9.34 11.66
C ASN A 138 -24.85 7.86 11.43
N TYR A 139 -23.93 7.16 10.77
CA TYR A 139 -24.09 5.74 10.46
C TYR A 139 -22.78 4.95 10.60
N ILE A 140 -22.95 3.65 10.86
CA ILE A 140 -21.90 2.64 10.79
C ILE A 140 -21.93 1.99 9.41
N THR A 141 -20.79 1.49 8.93
CA THR A 141 -20.68 0.68 7.70
C THR A 141 -20.27 -0.75 8.04
N LEU A 142 -20.74 -1.72 7.26
CA LEU A 142 -20.27 -3.11 7.32
C LEU A 142 -19.44 -3.42 6.08
N SER A 143 -18.24 -3.94 6.30
CA SER A 143 -17.35 -4.47 5.27
C SER A 143 -17.16 -5.98 5.50
N TYR A 144 -17.51 -6.81 4.50
CA TYR A 144 -17.55 -8.26 4.63
C TYR A 144 -17.43 -8.95 3.27
N VAL A 145 -17.20 -10.26 3.27
CA VAL A 145 -17.18 -11.07 2.05
C VAL A 145 -18.57 -11.64 1.78
N TRP A 146 -19.10 -11.38 0.58
CA TRP A 146 -20.36 -11.96 0.10
C TRP A 146 -20.28 -13.49 -0.07
N GLY A 147 -19.17 -14.01 -0.59
CA GLY A 147 -18.99 -15.43 -0.92
C GLY A 147 -19.68 -15.87 -2.21
N GLN A 148 -19.70 -17.19 -2.48
CA GLN A 148 -20.35 -17.80 -3.66
C GLN A 148 -21.82 -18.19 -3.42
N VAL A 149 -22.38 -17.81 -2.26
CA VAL A 149 -23.76 -18.15 -1.88
C VAL A 149 -24.73 -17.09 -2.43
N ARG A 150 -25.98 -17.46 -2.73
CA ARG A 150 -27.03 -16.49 -3.06
C ARG A 150 -27.24 -15.54 -1.89
N ASN A 151 -26.79 -14.29 -2.06
CA ASN A 151 -26.93 -13.26 -1.05
C ASN A 151 -28.33 -12.63 -1.10
N PHE A 152 -28.89 -12.38 0.07
CA PHE A 152 -30.11 -11.60 0.20
C PHE A 152 -29.79 -10.13 -0.12
N THR A 153 -30.37 -9.62 -1.19
CA THR A 153 -30.12 -8.26 -1.68
C THR A 153 -31.42 -7.47 -1.85
N THR A 154 -31.31 -6.15 -1.76
CA THR A 154 -32.44 -5.26 -2.06
C THR A 154 -32.59 -5.11 -3.56
N THR A 155 -33.81 -5.36 -4.04
CA THR A 155 -34.27 -5.13 -5.41
C THR A 155 -35.48 -4.20 -5.42
N LYS A 156 -35.80 -3.58 -6.57
CA LYS A 156 -36.99 -2.73 -6.75
C LYS A 156 -38.27 -3.43 -6.26
N ALA A 157 -38.40 -4.74 -6.52
CA ALA A 157 -39.55 -5.54 -6.10
C ALA A 157 -39.63 -5.75 -4.57
N THR A 158 -38.49 -5.81 -3.87
CA THR A 158 -38.45 -6.07 -2.42
C THR A 158 -38.41 -4.80 -1.58
N LEU A 159 -38.06 -3.66 -2.18
CA LEU A 159 -37.79 -2.40 -1.50
C LEU A 159 -38.93 -1.95 -0.58
N ALA A 160 -40.15 -1.86 -1.12
CA ALA A 160 -41.33 -1.40 -0.35
C ALA A 160 -41.64 -2.29 0.86
N ARG A 161 -41.35 -3.59 0.78
CA ARG A 161 -41.50 -4.51 1.91
C ARG A 161 -40.40 -4.29 2.95
N LEU A 162 -39.16 -4.11 2.51
CA LEU A 162 -38.01 -3.88 3.39
C LEU A 162 -38.09 -2.56 4.15
N GLN A 163 -38.83 -1.58 3.63
CA GLN A 163 -39.06 -0.30 4.30
C GLN A 163 -40.07 -0.34 5.46
N LYS A 164 -40.85 -1.41 5.59
CA LYS A 164 -41.82 -1.53 6.68
C LYS A 164 -41.11 -1.81 8.01
N PRO A 165 -41.45 -1.11 9.11
CA PRO A 165 -40.93 -1.44 10.44
C PRO A 165 -41.09 -2.93 10.76
N GLY A 166 -40.03 -3.55 11.29
CA GLY A 166 -39.97 -4.98 11.57
C GLY A 166 -39.65 -5.88 10.37
N ALA A 167 -39.36 -5.34 9.18
CA ALA A 167 -39.06 -6.16 8.00
C ALA A 167 -37.88 -7.13 8.19
N PHE A 168 -36.85 -6.76 8.96
CA PHE A 168 -35.69 -7.62 9.22
C PHE A 168 -35.90 -8.64 10.34
N ILE A 169 -37.04 -8.61 11.03
CA ILE A 169 -37.45 -9.65 12.00
C ILE A 169 -38.62 -10.51 11.50
N ASP A 170 -39.21 -10.18 10.33
CA ASP A 170 -40.14 -11.05 9.63
C ASP A 170 -39.44 -12.40 9.33
N PRO A 171 -39.99 -13.55 9.76
CA PRO A 171 -39.41 -14.87 9.51
C PRO A 171 -38.99 -15.10 8.05
N LYS A 172 -39.78 -14.60 7.09
CA LYS A 172 -39.51 -14.79 5.65
C LYS A 172 -38.26 -14.07 5.16
N VAL A 173 -37.88 -12.98 5.83
CA VAL A 173 -36.67 -12.21 5.54
C VAL A 173 -35.52 -12.70 6.41
N LEU A 174 -35.79 -12.89 7.71
CA LEU A 174 -34.80 -13.31 8.70
C LEU A 174 -34.14 -14.64 8.34
N GLU A 175 -34.89 -15.63 7.82
CA GLU A 175 -34.30 -16.91 7.40
C GLU A 175 -33.30 -16.77 6.25
N LYS A 176 -33.53 -15.80 5.35
CA LYS A 176 -32.70 -15.57 4.16
C LYS A 176 -31.51 -14.64 4.43
N LEU A 177 -31.58 -13.86 5.51
CA LEU A 177 -30.56 -12.87 5.83
C LEU A 177 -29.26 -13.56 6.31
N PRO A 178 -28.09 -13.25 5.73
CA PRO A 178 -26.82 -13.83 6.15
C PRO A 178 -26.48 -13.55 7.62
N ASN A 179 -25.79 -14.49 8.28
CA ASN A 179 -25.44 -14.36 9.70
C ASN A 179 -24.56 -13.12 9.98
N THR A 180 -23.60 -12.80 9.12
CA THR A 180 -22.75 -11.62 9.30
C THR A 180 -23.57 -10.33 9.30
N ILE A 181 -24.62 -10.25 8.48
CA ILE A 181 -25.53 -9.10 8.44
C ILE A 181 -26.40 -9.05 9.71
N LYS A 182 -26.97 -10.19 10.14
CA LYS A 182 -27.75 -10.28 11.39
C LYS A 182 -26.94 -9.82 12.60
N ASP A 183 -25.73 -10.35 12.72
CA ASP A 183 -24.81 -10.05 13.81
C ASP A 183 -24.42 -8.57 13.80
N ALA A 184 -24.19 -7.98 12.61
CA ALA A 184 -23.87 -6.57 12.46
C ALA A 184 -25.01 -5.64 12.88
N ILE A 185 -26.27 -5.93 12.49
CA ILE A 185 -27.44 -5.16 12.91
C ILE A 185 -27.55 -5.15 14.44
N ASN A 186 -27.42 -6.31 15.07
CA ASN A 186 -27.48 -6.46 16.53
C ASN A 186 -26.29 -5.78 17.24
N LEU A 187 -25.08 -5.85 16.66
CA LEU A 187 -23.90 -5.18 17.21
C LEU A 187 -24.03 -3.65 17.15
N VAL A 188 -24.55 -3.10 16.05
CA VAL A 188 -24.77 -1.65 15.91
C VAL A 188 -25.76 -1.15 16.96
N GLU A 189 -26.86 -1.86 17.17
CA GLU A 189 -27.82 -1.55 18.23
C GLU A 189 -27.15 -1.61 19.62
N TYR A 190 -26.34 -2.64 19.89
CA TYR A 190 -25.59 -2.78 21.14
C TYR A 190 -24.60 -1.62 21.39
N LEU A 191 -23.97 -1.12 20.31
CA LEU A 191 -23.09 0.05 20.34
C LEU A 191 -23.84 1.37 20.58
N GLY A 192 -25.17 1.35 20.62
CA GLY A 192 -26.04 2.52 20.80
C GLY A 192 -26.16 3.38 19.54
N GLU A 193 -25.88 2.80 18.37
CA GLU A 193 -26.04 3.49 17.08
C GLU A 193 -27.32 3.03 16.40
N ARG A 194 -27.90 3.90 15.56
CA ARG A 194 -29.18 3.62 14.90
C ARG A 194 -29.03 3.11 13.48
N TYR A 195 -28.17 3.75 12.68
CA TYR A 195 -28.12 3.52 11.25
C TYR A 195 -26.88 2.70 10.85
N LEU A 196 -27.12 1.67 10.03
CA LEU A 196 -26.09 0.81 9.47
C LEU A 196 -26.21 0.79 7.94
N TRP A 197 -25.11 1.02 7.25
CA TRP A 197 -25.00 0.89 5.81
C TRP A 197 -24.37 -0.45 5.44
N ILE A 198 -25.04 -1.18 4.56
CA ILE A 198 -24.60 -2.49 4.04
C ILE A 198 -24.85 -2.48 2.53
N ASP A 199 -23.81 -2.67 1.73
CA ASP A 199 -23.88 -2.68 0.26
C ASP A 199 -25.04 -3.51 -0.34
N ALA A 200 -25.23 -4.73 0.15
CA ALA A 200 -26.26 -5.65 -0.33
C ALA A 200 -27.70 -5.18 -0.03
N LEU A 201 -27.90 -4.36 1.01
CA LEU A 201 -29.23 -3.93 1.46
C LEU A 201 -29.54 -2.46 1.14
N CYS A 202 -28.53 -1.60 1.21
CA CYS A 202 -28.66 -0.16 1.07
C CYS A 202 -28.53 0.33 -0.38
N ILE A 203 -28.06 -0.54 -1.29
CA ILE A 203 -28.04 -0.32 -2.73
C ILE A 203 -29.11 -1.21 -3.38
N VAL A 204 -29.95 -0.63 -4.22
CA VAL A 204 -30.91 -1.37 -5.04
C VAL A 204 -30.15 -2.03 -6.21
N GLN A 205 -29.97 -3.35 -6.15
CA GLN A 205 -29.01 -4.07 -6.99
C GLN A 205 -29.44 -4.25 -8.45
N ASP A 206 -30.74 -4.14 -8.73
CA ASP A 206 -31.37 -4.20 -10.05
C ASP A 206 -31.70 -2.80 -10.62
N ASP A 207 -31.02 -1.76 -10.12
CA ASP A 207 -31.10 -0.39 -10.61
C ASP A 207 -29.73 0.12 -11.07
N ASP A 208 -29.35 -0.17 -12.32
CA ASP A 208 -27.98 0.07 -12.81
C ASP A 208 -27.53 1.52 -12.65
N GLU A 209 -28.38 2.50 -13.02
CA GLU A 209 -28.05 3.93 -12.91
C GLU A 209 -27.69 4.33 -11.47
N TRP A 210 -28.53 3.97 -10.51
CA TRP A 210 -28.31 4.28 -9.10
C TRP A 210 -27.18 3.46 -8.49
N LYS A 211 -27.05 2.20 -8.90
CA LYS A 211 -25.96 1.32 -8.46
C LYS A 211 -24.61 1.90 -8.84
N TYR A 212 -24.44 2.39 -10.08
CA TYR A 212 -23.20 3.05 -10.50
C TYR A 212 -22.92 4.32 -9.68
N GLN A 213 -23.94 5.14 -9.39
CA GLN A 213 -23.75 6.31 -8.52
C GLN A 213 -23.30 5.92 -7.10
N GLN A 214 -23.84 4.84 -6.53
CA GLN A 214 -23.40 4.36 -5.21
C GLN A 214 -21.97 3.80 -5.26
N ILE A 215 -21.60 3.12 -6.34
CA ILE A 215 -20.24 2.61 -6.59
C ILE A 215 -19.23 3.77 -6.64
N ASP A 216 -19.54 4.83 -7.40
CA ASP A 216 -18.69 6.03 -7.48
C ASP A 216 -18.57 6.73 -6.11
N ASN A 217 -19.60 6.63 -5.27
CA ASN A 217 -19.62 7.19 -3.94
C ASN A 217 -18.99 6.31 -2.86
N MET A 218 -18.52 5.09 -3.15
CA MET A 218 -18.01 4.14 -2.14
C MET A 218 -16.97 4.76 -1.20
N ALA A 219 -15.96 5.47 -1.73
CA ALA A 219 -14.98 6.17 -0.89
C ALA A 219 -15.65 7.15 0.07
N SER A 220 -16.61 7.94 -0.40
CA SER A 220 -17.31 8.92 0.43
C SER A 220 -18.14 8.27 1.52
N ILE A 221 -18.77 7.12 1.26
CA ILE A 221 -19.59 6.38 2.22
C ILE A 221 -18.72 5.87 3.38
N PHE A 222 -17.61 5.19 3.07
CA PHE A 222 -16.70 4.68 4.10
C PHE A 222 -15.93 5.80 4.81
N ALA A 223 -15.57 6.86 4.08
CA ALA A 223 -14.93 8.02 4.69
C ALA A 223 -15.88 8.73 5.67
N ASN A 224 -17.17 8.90 5.34
CA ASN A 224 -18.13 9.60 6.20
C ASN A 224 -18.69 8.73 7.34
N SER A 225 -18.54 7.41 7.27
CA SER A 225 -18.96 6.51 8.35
C SER A 225 -18.28 6.83 9.69
N HIS A 226 -19.06 6.74 10.78
CA HIS A 226 -18.56 6.95 12.14
C HIS A 226 -17.61 5.82 12.59
N LEU A 227 -17.94 4.59 12.19
CA LEU A 227 -17.20 3.36 12.44
C LEU A 227 -17.49 2.37 11.32
N THR A 228 -16.48 1.65 10.88
CA THR A 228 -16.65 0.49 9.99
C THR A 228 -16.43 -0.80 10.75
N ILE A 229 -17.42 -1.69 10.73
CA ILE A 229 -17.27 -3.07 11.20
C ILE A 229 -16.67 -3.87 10.05
N ILE A 230 -15.53 -4.51 10.29
CA ILE A 230 -14.84 -5.33 9.29
C ILE A 230 -14.93 -6.80 9.72
N ALA A 231 -15.71 -7.58 8.98
CA ALA A 231 -15.79 -9.02 9.11
C ALA A 231 -14.70 -9.65 8.23
N GLU A 232 -13.49 -9.76 8.78
CA GLU A 232 -12.35 -10.31 8.04
C GLU A 232 -12.32 -11.85 8.10
N ASP A 233 -12.90 -12.42 9.16
CA ASP A 233 -13.05 -13.86 9.31
C ASP A 233 -14.19 -14.41 8.43
N GLY A 234 -13.93 -15.59 7.85
CA GLY A 234 -14.89 -16.31 7.02
C GLY A 234 -14.71 -16.07 5.53
N ASP A 235 -15.17 -17.06 4.75
CA ASP A 235 -15.11 -17.03 3.29
C ASP A 235 -16.40 -16.50 2.63
N ASP A 236 -17.46 -16.30 3.41
CA ASP A 236 -18.78 -15.85 2.97
C ASP A 236 -19.59 -15.10 4.04
N ALA A 237 -20.75 -14.58 3.64
CA ALA A 237 -21.62 -13.75 4.47
C ALA A 237 -22.34 -14.52 5.60
N ASN A 238 -22.26 -15.85 5.63
CA ASN A 238 -22.88 -16.69 6.66
C ASN A 238 -21.93 -17.07 7.79
N TYR A 239 -20.65 -16.68 7.73
CA TYR A 239 -19.67 -16.98 8.78
C TYR A 239 -20.04 -16.38 10.16
N GLY A 240 -20.53 -15.13 10.17
CA GLY A 240 -20.95 -14.39 11.37
C GLY A 240 -19.83 -13.62 12.07
N LEU A 241 -20.20 -12.66 12.94
CA LEU A 241 -19.27 -11.89 13.79
C LEU A 241 -19.03 -12.62 15.12
N ARG A 242 -18.37 -13.79 15.08
CA ARG A 242 -18.31 -14.74 16.19
C ARG A 242 -17.71 -14.18 17.48
N GLY A 243 -18.17 -14.73 18.61
CA GLY A 243 -17.64 -14.44 19.94
C GLY A 243 -18.38 -13.34 20.70
N LEU A 244 -19.48 -12.78 20.19
CA LEU A 244 -20.25 -11.75 20.89
C LEU A 244 -21.43 -12.39 21.64
N ARG A 245 -21.33 -12.44 22.97
CA ARG A 245 -22.36 -13.06 23.82
C ARG A 245 -23.73 -12.40 23.61
N GLY A 246 -24.74 -13.20 23.30
CA GLY A 246 -26.11 -12.74 23.05
C GLY A 246 -26.35 -12.10 21.67
N ILE A 247 -25.30 -11.96 20.85
CA ILE A 247 -25.38 -11.38 19.50
C ILE A 247 -25.05 -12.42 18.44
N SER A 248 -23.96 -13.18 18.62
CA SER A 248 -23.45 -14.12 17.63
C SER A 248 -23.06 -15.47 18.24
N LYS A 249 -22.73 -16.43 17.37
CA LYS A 249 -22.24 -17.77 17.76
C LYS A 249 -20.89 -17.67 18.49
N PRO A 250 -20.55 -18.63 19.39
CA PRO A 250 -19.24 -18.65 20.02
C PRO A 250 -18.12 -18.80 18.99
N ARG A 251 -16.97 -18.19 19.28
CA ARG A 251 -15.73 -18.37 18.51
C ARG A 251 -15.00 -19.66 18.92
N ASN A 252 -14.00 -20.05 18.13
CA ASN A 252 -13.11 -21.19 18.44
C ASN A 252 -11.67 -20.71 18.60
N PHE A 253 -11.44 -19.83 19.58
CA PHE A 253 -10.14 -19.19 19.75
C PHE A 253 -9.16 -20.05 20.55
N VAL A 254 -7.93 -20.18 20.04
CA VAL A 254 -6.85 -20.91 20.70
C VAL A 254 -5.67 -19.98 20.95
N GLN A 255 -5.42 -19.67 22.23
CA GLN A 255 -4.25 -18.92 22.65
C GLN A 255 -3.13 -19.87 23.08
N LYS A 256 -1.92 -19.67 22.54
CA LYS A 256 -0.74 -20.43 22.99
C LYS A 256 -0.24 -19.87 24.32
N VAL A 257 -0.55 -20.57 25.40
CA VAL A 257 -0.15 -20.23 26.77
C VAL A 257 0.84 -21.28 27.29
N HIS A 258 2.02 -20.84 27.68
CA HIS A 258 3.05 -21.66 28.29
C HIS A 258 3.06 -21.41 29.80
N LYS A 259 2.78 -22.46 30.58
CA LYS A 259 2.87 -22.39 32.05
C LYS A 259 4.34 -22.60 32.45
N LEU A 260 4.96 -21.57 33.02
CA LEU A 260 6.33 -21.66 33.53
C LEU A 260 6.34 -22.08 35.01
N THR A 261 5.37 -21.60 35.80
CA THR A 261 5.15 -22.04 37.18
C THR A 261 3.65 -22.03 37.50
N SER A 262 3.27 -22.41 38.73
CA SER A 262 1.89 -22.30 39.22
C SER A 262 1.35 -20.86 39.24
N ARG A 263 2.24 -19.86 39.27
CA ARG A 263 1.88 -18.42 39.32
C ARG A 263 2.32 -17.64 38.08
N LEU A 264 3.10 -18.24 37.19
CA LEU A 264 3.70 -17.57 36.04
C LEU A 264 3.27 -18.25 34.74
N GLN A 265 2.55 -17.49 33.92
CA GLN A 265 2.12 -17.91 32.59
C GLN A 265 2.64 -16.94 31.55
N VAL A 266 3.01 -17.48 30.40
CA VAL A 266 3.56 -16.73 29.28
C VAL A 266 2.68 -16.93 28.08
N VAL A 267 2.28 -15.83 27.44
CA VAL A 267 1.46 -15.85 26.24
C VAL A 267 2.35 -15.52 25.05
N ALA A 268 2.29 -16.36 24.01
CA ALA A 268 2.89 -16.03 22.73
C ALA A 268 2.01 -15.00 22.01
N VAL A 269 2.56 -13.82 21.72
CA VAL A 269 1.84 -12.77 21.00
C VAL A 269 2.64 -12.34 19.77
N SER A 270 1.95 -12.26 18.62
CA SER A 270 2.56 -11.67 17.42
C SER A 270 2.76 -10.16 17.62
N LEU A 271 3.98 -9.71 17.39
CA LEU A 271 4.31 -8.28 17.39
C LEU A 271 3.91 -7.57 16.11
N PHE A 272 3.87 -8.31 15.01
CA PHE A 272 3.58 -7.77 13.71
C PHE A 272 2.14 -8.05 13.33
N ASP A 273 1.66 -7.25 12.40
CA ASP A 273 0.41 -7.53 11.74
C ASP A 273 0.59 -8.74 10.82
N ASP A 274 0.14 -9.90 11.26
CA ASP A 274 0.25 -11.14 10.50
C ASP A 274 -0.54 -11.12 9.16
N ARG A 275 -1.32 -10.05 8.89
CA ARG A 275 -1.94 -9.79 7.57
C ARG A 275 -0.92 -9.84 6.42
N LEU A 276 0.34 -9.49 6.69
CA LEU A 276 1.43 -9.51 5.71
C LEU A 276 1.86 -10.93 5.29
N ARG A 277 1.48 -11.98 6.04
CA ARG A 277 1.96 -13.36 5.80
C ARG A 277 0.98 -14.22 5.01
N THR A 278 -0.32 -14.11 5.32
CA THR A 278 -1.39 -14.83 4.61
C THR A 278 -2.64 -13.95 4.62
N PRO A 279 -3.03 -13.38 3.47
CA PRO A 279 -4.22 -12.54 3.40
C PRO A 279 -5.47 -13.39 3.67
N SER A 280 -6.41 -12.83 4.42
CA SER A 280 -7.77 -13.36 4.54
C SER A 280 -8.51 -13.26 3.21
N ARG A 281 -9.61 -14.03 3.04
CA ARG A 281 -10.48 -13.89 1.87
C ARG A 281 -11.00 -12.47 1.69
N TRP A 282 -11.24 -11.76 2.79
CA TRP A 282 -11.59 -10.35 2.78
C TRP A 282 -10.43 -9.47 2.25
N GLY A 283 -9.21 -9.71 2.72
CA GLY A 283 -8.02 -8.96 2.33
C GLY A 283 -7.61 -9.15 0.87
N THR A 284 -8.01 -10.25 0.22
CA THR A 284 -7.76 -10.46 -1.21
C THR A 284 -8.76 -9.74 -2.11
N ARG A 285 -9.90 -9.23 -1.62
CA ARG A 285 -10.89 -8.56 -2.50
C ARG A 285 -10.46 -7.14 -2.84
N GLY A 286 -10.68 -6.73 -4.08
CA GLY A 286 -10.34 -5.39 -4.58
C GLY A 286 -11.08 -4.25 -3.88
N TRP A 287 -12.41 -4.32 -3.86
CA TRP A 287 -13.28 -3.30 -3.25
C TRP A 287 -12.98 -3.04 -1.77
N THR A 288 -12.61 -4.08 -1.01
CA THR A 288 -12.32 -3.95 0.42
C THR A 288 -11.09 -3.09 0.73
N PHE A 289 -10.27 -2.75 -0.26
CA PHE A 289 -9.14 -1.83 -0.07
C PHE A 289 -9.61 -0.41 0.20
N GLN A 290 -10.53 0.06 -0.65
CA GLN A 290 -11.13 1.38 -0.52
C GLN A 290 -11.89 1.48 0.80
N GLU A 291 -12.63 0.41 1.14
CA GLU A 291 -13.34 0.29 2.41
C GLU A 291 -12.38 0.45 3.60
N ASP A 292 -11.25 -0.26 3.64
CA ASP A 292 -10.27 -0.18 4.73
C ASP A 292 -9.61 1.21 4.85
N VAL A 293 -9.11 1.70 3.70
CA VAL A 293 -8.23 2.86 3.61
C VAL A 293 -8.99 4.16 3.89
N PHE A 294 -10.29 4.23 3.56
CA PHE A 294 -11.14 5.39 3.85
C PHE A 294 -11.80 5.34 5.23
N SER A 295 -11.94 4.17 5.87
CA SER A 295 -12.51 4.07 7.21
C SER A 295 -11.67 4.81 8.26
N THR A 296 -12.29 5.77 8.94
CA THR A 296 -11.63 6.57 10.00
C THR A 296 -11.44 5.80 11.32
N ARG A 297 -12.38 4.89 11.59
CA ARG A 297 -12.39 3.97 12.74
C ARG A 297 -12.83 2.61 12.23
N ARG A 298 -12.18 1.56 12.72
CA ARG A 298 -12.42 0.17 12.32
C ARG A 298 -12.55 -0.70 13.55
N LEU A 299 -13.62 -1.49 13.61
CA LEU A 299 -13.78 -2.60 14.54
C LEU A 299 -13.65 -3.88 13.72
N ARG A 300 -12.52 -4.55 13.83
CA ARG A 300 -12.12 -5.66 12.97
C ARG A 300 -12.24 -6.99 13.71
N PHE A 301 -12.93 -7.94 13.10
CA PHE A 301 -12.99 -9.35 13.51
C PHE A 301 -12.01 -10.13 12.66
N HIS A 302 -10.90 -10.55 13.24
CA HIS A 302 -9.81 -11.24 12.55
C HIS A 302 -9.18 -12.30 13.45
N ARG A 303 -9.05 -13.53 12.91
CA ARG A 303 -8.56 -14.73 13.57
C ARG A 303 -9.22 -14.98 14.91
N ASP A 304 -10.55 -14.92 14.90
CA ASP A 304 -11.40 -15.08 16.07
C ASP A 304 -11.15 -14.02 17.17
N MET A 305 -10.42 -12.92 16.90
CA MET A 305 -10.21 -11.83 17.86
C MET A 305 -10.84 -10.52 17.37
N VAL A 306 -11.08 -9.61 18.30
CA VAL A 306 -11.51 -8.24 17.98
C VAL A 306 -10.36 -7.24 18.12
N GLN A 307 -10.28 -6.33 17.16
CA GLN A 307 -9.30 -5.25 17.14
C GLN A 307 -9.98 -3.92 16.84
N TRP A 308 -9.49 -2.86 17.47
CA TRP A 308 -9.90 -1.50 17.18
C TRP A 308 -8.75 -0.73 16.55
N GLU A 309 -9.04 -0.05 15.45
CA GLU A 309 -8.09 0.82 14.78
C GLU A 309 -8.71 2.18 14.50
N CYS A 310 -8.00 3.24 14.86
CA CYS A 310 -8.18 4.56 14.27
C CYS A 310 -6.79 5.17 13.98
N ASN A 311 -6.74 6.38 13.44
CA ASN A 311 -5.45 7.03 13.11
C ASN A 311 -4.61 7.37 14.36
N GLY A 312 -5.24 7.49 15.54
CA GLY A 312 -4.56 7.72 16.82
C GLY A 312 -4.27 6.46 17.62
N ASN A 313 -5.24 5.54 17.70
CA ASN A 313 -5.24 4.41 18.64
C ASN A 313 -5.36 3.03 17.96
N TYR A 314 -4.69 2.04 18.51
CA TYR A 314 -4.73 0.65 18.07
C TYR A 314 -4.86 -0.21 19.32
N TRP A 315 -5.97 -0.96 19.43
CA TRP A 315 -6.25 -1.83 20.56
C TRP A 315 -6.55 -3.23 20.06
N ARG A 316 -6.09 -4.22 20.81
CA ARG A 316 -6.39 -5.64 20.57
C ARG A 316 -6.94 -6.25 21.84
N GLU A 317 -7.78 -7.25 21.69
CA GLU A 317 -8.43 -7.94 22.80
C GLU A 317 -7.42 -8.43 23.85
N GLU A 318 -6.27 -8.98 23.43
CA GLU A 318 -5.24 -9.49 24.34
C GLU A 318 -4.37 -8.40 24.98
N ARG A 319 -4.53 -7.12 24.58
CA ARG A 319 -3.75 -5.96 25.05
C ARG A 319 -4.66 -4.75 25.36
N ASP A 320 -5.61 -4.95 26.26
CA ASP A 320 -6.62 -3.93 26.61
C ASP A 320 -6.06 -2.71 27.38
N LYS A 321 -4.78 -2.73 27.79
CA LYS A 321 -4.14 -1.55 28.40
C LYS A 321 -3.56 -0.63 27.34
N VAL A 322 -4.09 0.60 27.30
CA VAL A 322 -3.70 1.74 26.45
C VAL A 322 -2.20 2.02 26.58
N HIS A 323 -1.37 1.35 25.79
CA HIS A 323 0.02 1.72 25.60
C HIS A 323 0.15 2.42 24.25
N LYS A 324 0.73 3.63 24.27
CA LYS A 324 1.27 4.27 23.08
C LYS A 324 2.46 3.44 22.61
N ASN A 325 2.29 2.38 21.82
CA ASN A 325 3.46 1.64 21.35
C ASN A 325 3.38 1.19 19.88
N VAL A 326 4.42 1.67 19.18
CA VAL A 326 5.15 1.10 18.04
C VAL A 326 4.37 0.96 16.71
N ARG A 327 4.76 1.85 15.78
CA ARG A 327 4.21 2.13 14.45
C ARG A 327 4.50 1.08 13.36
N LEU A 328 4.84 -0.16 13.72
CA LEU A 328 5.24 -1.20 12.76
C LEU A 328 4.02 -2.01 12.30
N GLY A 329 3.67 -1.94 11.01
CA GLY A 329 2.65 -2.79 10.38
C GLY A 329 1.20 -2.29 10.39
N SER A 330 0.85 -1.19 11.07
CA SER A 330 -0.53 -0.67 11.07
C SER A 330 -0.94 -0.07 9.72
N PRO A 331 -2.15 -0.36 9.15
CA PRO A 331 -2.67 0.23 7.91
C PRO A 331 -2.63 1.75 7.80
N ARG A 332 -2.39 2.44 8.93
CA ARG A 332 -2.14 3.89 9.01
C ARG A 332 -1.11 4.40 8.00
N TYR A 333 -0.12 3.59 7.61
CA TYR A 333 0.89 4.05 6.64
C TYR A 333 0.28 4.41 5.29
N LEU A 334 -0.68 3.60 4.82
CA LEU A 334 -1.37 3.85 3.56
C LEU A 334 -2.20 5.13 3.59
N SER A 335 -2.76 5.48 4.75
CA SER A 335 -3.55 6.71 4.90
C SER A 335 -2.70 7.99 5.05
N GLU A 336 -1.38 7.88 5.27
CA GLU A 336 -0.49 9.03 5.51
C GLU A 336 -0.39 9.94 4.27
N ILE A 337 -0.37 9.35 3.07
CA ILE A 337 -0.35 10.11 1.81
C ILE A 337 -1.57 11.02 1.62
N PHE A 338 -2.73 10.68 2.21
CA PHE A 338 -3.91 11.53 2.14
C PHE A 338 -3.81 12.84 2.91
N VAL A 339 -2.82 12.96 3.79
CA VAL A 339 -2.51 14.21 4.50
C VAL A 339 -1.17 14.81 4.10
N THR A 340 -0.35 14.12 3.32
CA THR A 340 0.90 14.68 2.77
C THR A 340 0.59 15.86 1.85
N PRO A 341 1.12 17.07 2.09
CA PRO A 341 0.69 18.29 1.37
C PRO A 341 1.35 18.46 -0.01
N PHE A 342 2.16 17.50 -0.45
CA PHE A 342 2.89 17.49 -1.72
C PHE A 342 2.85 16.08 -2.35
N PRO A 343 3.13 15.92 -3.65
CA PRO A 343 2.97 14.65 -4.36
C PRO A 343 4.03 13.59 -3.97
N SER A 344 3.69 12.68 -3.06
CA SER A 344 4.57 11.59 -2.64
C SER A 344 4.39 10.34 -3.51
N LEU A 345 5.34 10.06 -4.40
CA LEU A 345 5.33 8.82 -5.17
C LEU A 345 5.58 7.58 -4.30
N SER A 346 6.31 7.66 -3.19
CA SER A 346 6.55 6.51 -2.29
C SER A 346 5.27 6.06 -1.63
N GLY A 347 4.54 7.00 -1.04
CA GLY A 347 3.22 6.70 -0.47
C GLY A 347 2.25 6.17 -1.54
N TYR A 348 2.40 6.61 -2.79
CA TYR A 348 1.59 6.10 -3.89
C TYR A 348 1.97 4.67 -4.28
N VAL A 349 3.28 4.36 -4.30
CA VAL A 349 3.76 2.99 -4.51
C VAL A 349 3.25 2.04 -3.42
N ASP A 350 3.28 2.46 -2.16
CA ASP A 350 2.76 1.66 -1.05
C ASP A 350 1.27 1.30 -1.27
N LEU A 351 0.47 2.25 -1.77
CA LEU A 351 -0.93 2.01 -2.11
C LEU A 351 -1.09 1.00 -3.25
N ILE A 352 -0.38 1.17 -4.37
CA ILE A 352 -0.53 0.27 -5.52
C ILE A 352 0.06 -1.12 -5.25
N GLN A 353 1.08 -1.25 -4.40
CA GLN A 353 1.65 -2.54 -4.01
C GLN A 353 0.66 -3.37 -3.20
N GLU A 354 -0.04 -2.75 -2.24
CA GLU A 354 -1.07 -3.43 -1.46
C GLU A 354 -2.35 -3.68 -2.26
N TYR A 355 -2.69 -2.76 -3.17
CA TYR A 355 -3.85 -2.91 -4.04
C TYR A 355 -3.65 -3.95 -5.15
N GLY A 356 -2.47 -3.98 -5.78
CA GLY A 356 -2.14 -4.86 -6.90
C GLY A 356 -2.19 -6.35 -6.55
N LYS A 357 -2.08 -6.69 -5.26
CA LYS A 357 -2.24 -8.05 -4.72
C LYS A 357 -3.70 -8.53 -4.68
N ARG A 358 -4.67 -7.65 -4.95
CA ARG A 358 -6.09 -7.93 -4.80
C ARG A 358 -6.75 -8.43 -6.09
N GLU A 359 -7.75 -9.26 -5.89
CA GLU A 359 -8.57 -9.95 -6.87
C GLU A 359 -9.96 -9.33 -6.99
N PHE A 360 -10.54 -9.47 -8.18
CA PHE A 360 -11.86 -8.97 -8.52
C PHE A 360 -12.65 -10.09 -9.18
N THR A 361 -13.95 -10.15 -8.90
CA THR A 361 -14.87 -10.98 -9.68
C THR A 361 -14.93 -10.49 -11.13
N ASN A 362 -15.02 -9.16 -11.30
CA ASN A 362 -15.01 -8.46 -12.59
C ASN A 362 -13.73 -7.61 -12.66
N PRO A 363 -12.70 -8.03 -13.40
CA PRO A 363 -11.41 -7.33 -13.42
C PRO A 363 -11.49 -5.86 -13.83
N GLU A 364 -12.45 -5.48 -14.69
CA GLU A 364 -12.72 -4.12 -15.13
C GLU A 364 -13.02 -3.13 -13.99
N ASP A 365 -13.48 -3.63 -12.83
CA ASP A 365 -13.76 -2.83 -11.64
C ASP A 365 -12.48 -2.26 -10.99
N ALA A 366 -11.28 -2.71 -11.38
CA ALA A 366 -10.04 -2.33 -10.71
C ALA A 366 -9.73 -0.82 -10.80
N LEU A 367 -10.14 -0.12 -11.86
CA LEU A 367 -9.99 1.34 -11.89
C LEU A 367 -11.05 2.03 -11.01
N PHE A 368 -12.30 1.55 -11.06
CA PHE A 368 -13.40 2.11 -10.28
C PHE A 368 -13.17 1.97 -8.78
N ALA A 369 -12.73 0.79 -8.33
CA ALA A 369 -12.41 0.52 -6.92
C ALA A 369 -11.17 1.26 -6.41
N PHE A 370 -10.35 1.83 -7.30
CA PHE A 370 -9.21 2.68 -6.94
C PHE A 370 -9.50 4.17 -7.12
N SER A 371 -10.61 4.52 -7.78
CA SER A 371 -10.94 5.90 -8.19
C SER A 371 -10.97 6.89 -7.03
N GLY A 372 -11.60 6.51 -5.91
CA GLY A 372 -11.66 7.37 -4.73
C GLY A 372 -10.29 7.77 -4.18
N ILE A 373 -9.30 6.87 -4.27
CA ILE A 373 -7.91 7.15 -3.89
C ILE A 373 -7.32 8.21 -4.82
N THR A 374 -7.44 8.01 -6.13
CA THR A 374 -6.95 9.00 -7.12
C THR A 374 -7.65 10.35 -7.01
N THR A 375 -8.95 10.37 -6.69
CA THR A 375 -9.71 11.60 -6.45
C THR A 375 -9.13 12.42 -5.30
N VAL A 376 -8.79 11.77 -4.18
CA VAL A 376 -8.14 12.47 -3.05
C VAL A 376 -6.72 12.91 -3.42
N LEU A 377 -5.97 12.09 -4.15
CA LEU A 377 -4.58 12.40 -4.53
C LEU A 377 -4.48 13.48 -5.60
N ASN A 378 -5.53 13.74 -6.39
CA ASN A 378 -5.56 14.82 -7.37
C ASN A 378 -5.23 16.19 -6.75
N ARG A 379 -5.43 16.37 -5.44
CA ARG A 379 -5.10 17.61 -4.72
C ARG A 379 -3.59 17.93 -4.72
N THR A 380 -2.73 16.91 -4.79
CA THR A 380 -1.27 17.06 -4.78
C THR A 380 -0.61 16.65 -6.09
N PHE A 381 -1.22 15.73 -6.85
CA PHE A 381 -0.74 15.28 -8.15
C PHE A 381 -1.37 16.10 -9.29
N SER A 382 -0.71 17.18 -9.69
CA SER A 382 -1.18 18.08 -10.75
C SER A 382 -1.45 17.33 -12.07
N GLY A 383 -2.58 17.63 -12.70
CA GLY A 383 -3.05 16.91 -13.90
C GLY A 383 -3.74 15.57 -13.63
N GLY A 384 -3.79 15.13 -12.37
CA GLY A 384 -4.48 13.93 -11.93
C GLY A 384 -3.86 12.62 -12.45
N PHE A 385 -4.71 11.61 -12.65
CA PHE A 385 -4.30 10.25 -13.00
C PHE A 385 -4.86 9.80 -14.34
N ILE A 386 -4.10 8.93 -15.01
CA ILE A 386 -4.39 8.34 -16.32
C ILE A 386 -4.26 6.83 -16.18
N ALA A 387 -5.39 6.10 -16.22
CA ALA A 387 -5.44 4.65 -15.97
C ALA A 387 -4.68 4.24 -14.68
N GLY A 388 -4.76 5.05 -13.62
CA GLY A 388 -4.03 4.82 -12.37
C GLY A 388 -2.54 5.24 -12.40
N LEU A 389 -2.02 5.87 -13.45
CA LEU A 389 -0.67 6.48 -13.42
C LEU A 389 -0.76 8.00 -13.18
N PRO A 390 0.05 8.59 -12.30
CA PRO A 390 0.05 10.04 -12.09
C PRO A 390 0.56 10.77 -13.33
N SER A 391 -0.28 11.64 -13.93
CA SER A 391 0.01 12.34 -15.19
C SER A 391 1.31 13.13 -15.12
N MET A 392 1.54 13.87 -14.03
CA MET A 392 2.73 14.70 -13.89
C MET A 392 4.05 13.92 -13.87
N PHE A 393 4.01 12.64 -13.56
CA PHE A 393 5.17 11.76 -13.52
C PHE A 393 5.10 10.65 -14.57
N LEU A 394 4.29 10.80 -15.64
CA LEU A 394 3.99 9.67 -16.52
C LEU A 394 5.25 8.95 -17.04
N ASP A 395 6.30 9.68 -17.44
CA ASP A 395 7.54 9.09 -17.95
C ASP A 395 8.29 8.23 -16.91
N ILE A 396 8.15 8.56 -15.62
CA ILE A 396 8.67 7.77 -14.49
C ILE A 396 7.67 6.65 -14.14
N ALA A 397 6.38 6.97 -14.11
CA ALA A 397 5.31 6.05 -13.74
C ALA A 397 5.22 4.86 -14.71
N LEU A 398 5.48 5.07 -16.00
CA LEU A 398 5.57 4.00 -17.00
C LEU A 398 6.71 3.00 -16.71
N LEU A 399 7.67 3.36 -15.85
CA LEU A 399 8.79 2.49 -15.48
C LEU A 399 8.44 1.48 -14.37
N TRP A 400 7.16 1.35 -13.99
CA TRP A 400 6.74 0.35 -13.01
C TRP A 400 7.21 -1.04 -13.45
N GLN A 401 7.66 -1.88 -12.52
CA GLN A 401 8.14 -3.23 -12.81
C GLN A 401 7.54 -4.22 -11.83
N PRO A 402 7.36 -5.50 -12.21
CA PRO A 402 7.04 -6.55 -11.25
C PRO A 402 8.16 -6.73 -10.21
N THR A 403 7.79 -7.02 -8.97
CA THR A 403 8.73 -7.62 -8.00
C THR A 403 8.86 -9.13 -8.22
N PHE A 404 7.77 -9.76 -8.63
CA PHE A 404 7.67 -11.16 -9.02
C PHE A 404 6.77 -11.26 -10.25
N THR A 405 6.72 -12.42 -10.90
CA THR A 405 5.83 -12.64 -12.04
C THR A 405 4.40 -12.22 -11.72
N MET A 406 3.80 -11.42 -12.59
CA MET A 406 2.41 -10.98 -12.47
C MET A 406 1.52 -11.77 -13.42
N ARG A 407 0.22 -11.65 -13.19
CA ARG A 407 -0.81 -12.18 -14.09
C ARG A 407 -1.60 -11.05 -14.71
N ARG A 408 -1.87 -11.13 -16.02
CA ARG A 408 -2.72 -10.15 -16.71
C ARG A 408 -4.17 -10.25 -16.23
N ARG A 409 -4.81 -9.10 -15.98
CA ARG A 409 -6.27 -9.00 -15.79
C ARG A 409 -6.95 -9.08 -17.16
N THR A 410 -7.50 -10.25 -17.48
CA THR A 410 -8.30 -10.48 -18.68
C THR A 410 -9.79 -10.31 -18.36
N THR A 411 -10.49 -9.48 -19.14
CA THR A 411 -11.94 -9.27 -18.95
C THR A 411 -12.70 -10.55 -19.27
N MET A 412 -13.80 -10.80 -18.56
CA MET A 412 -14.68 -11.95 -18.85
C MET A 412 -15.62 -11.68 -20.03
N ILE A 413 -15.77 -10.40 -20.44
CA ILE A 413 -16.61 -9.97 -21.55
C ILE A 413 -15.72 -9.30 -22.60
N LYS A 414 -15.65 -9.91 -23.80
CA LYS A 414 -15.09 -9.28 -25.00
C LYS A 414 -16.18 -8.43 -25.63
N SER A 415 -16.37 -7.21 -25.15
CA SER A 415 -17.27 -6.21 -25.73
C SER A 415 -16.49 -4.93 -25.97
N ASP A 416 -16.71 -4.27 -27.11
CA ASP A 416 -16.12 -2.96 -27.42
C ASP A 416 -16.49 -1.88 -26.37
N MET A 417 -17.60 -2.11 -25.67
CA MET A 417 -18.16 -1.20 -24.66
C MET A 417 -17.53 -1.38 -23.27
N LEU A 418 -17.06 -2.57 -22.90
CA LEU A 418 -16.50 -2.86 -21.57
C LEU A 418 -14.98 -2.74 -21.59
N PRO A 419 -14.37 -2.02 -20.63
CA PRO A 419 -12.97 -1.62 -20.75
C PRO A 419 -12.01 -2.79 -20.49
N CYS A 420 -11.28 -3.19 -21.53
CA CYS A 420 -9.99 -3.84 -21.31
C CYS A 420 -9.09 -2.84 -20.57
N LEU A 421 -8.65 -3.21 -19.36
CA LEU A 421 -7.66 -2.42 -18.62
C LEU A 421 -6.35 -2.37 -19.41
N PRO A 422 -5.63 -1.23 -19.47
CA PRO A 422 -4.47 -1.13 -20.34
C PRO A 422 -3.27 -1.98 -19.91
N SER A 423 -2.54 -2.57 -20.86
CA SER A 423 -1.32 -3.35 -20.54
C SER A 423 -0.15 -2.47 -20.09
N TRP A 424 -0.12 -1.20 -20.50
CA TRP A 424 0.93 -0.25 -20.16
C TRP A 424 0.82 0.33 -18.74
N SER A 425 -0.33 0.16 -18.08
CA SER A 425 -0.54 0.57 -16.69
C SER A 425 -0.49 -0.64 -15.74
N TRP A 426 -0.03 -0.41 -14.50
CA TRP A 426 -0.02 -1.43 -13.45
C TRP A 426 -1.43 -2.00 -13.17
N VAL A 427 -2.49 -1.21 -13.40
CA VAL A 427 -3.87 -1.62 -13.09
C VAL A 427 -4.30 -2.84 -13.91
N GLY A 428 -3.73 -3.02 -15.09
CA GLY A 428 -3.96 -4.19 -15.94
C GLY A 428 -3.41 -5.50 -15.39
N TRP A 429 -2.71 -5.50 -14.25
CA TRP A 429 -1.96 -6.65 -13.74
C TRP A 429 -2.32 -6.99 -12.29
N ILE A 430 -2.11 -8.26 -11.94
CA ILE A 430 -2.25 -8.81 -10.58
C ILE A 430 -0.85 -9.20 -10.12
N GLY A 431 -0.42 -8.62 -9.01
CA GLY A 431 0.85 -8.91 -8.37
C GLY A 431 1.54 -7.66 -7.81
N PRO A 432 2.63 -7.85 -7.05
CA PRO A 432 3.35 -6.75 -6.44
C PRO A 432 4.27 -6.03 -7.45
N THR A 433 4.26 -4.70 -7.41
CA THR A 433 5.16 -3.84 -8.19
C THR A 433 6.39 -3.42 -7.39
N SER A 434 7.55 -3.27 -8.04
CA SER A 434 8.76 -2.70 -7.45
C SER A 434 8.68 -1.18 -7.35
N SER A 435 9.26 -0.61 -6.28
CA SER A 435 9.33 0.84 -6.05
C SER A 435 10.55 1.49 -6.71
N GLN A 436 11.61 0.73 -6.96
CA GLN A 436 12.95 1.26 -7.30
C GLN A 436 12.94 2.13 -8.55
N SER A 437 12.23 1.71 -9.59
CA SER A 437 12.16 2.43 -10.87
C SER A 437 11.44 3.77 -10.76
N TRP A 438 10.73 4.04 -9.66
CA TRP A 438 10.02 5.30 -9.41
C TRP A 438 10.76 6.22 -8.43
N ASP A 439 11.88 5.78 -7.88
CA ASP A 439 12.72 6.58 -6.97
C ASP A 439 13.13 7.96 -7.54
N PRO A 440 13.42 8.12 -8.85
CA PRO A 440 13.70 9.44 -9.43
C PRO A 440 12.58 10.45 -9.23
N GLY A 441 11.34 10.00 -9.06
CA GLY A 441 10.20 10.85 -8.81
C GLY A 441 10.12 11.43 -7.39
N GLN A 442 11.09 11.12 -6.51
CA GLN A 442 11.16 11.62 -5.14
C GLN A 442 12.49 12.30 -4.81
N CYS A 443 13.38 12.46 -5.79
CA CYS A 443 14.70 13.07 -5.60
C CYS A 443 14.63 14.57 -5.23
N TYR A 444 13.44 15.17 -5.24
CA TYR A 444 13.21 16.57 -4.90
C TYR A 444 13.09 16.80 -3.37
N ILE A 445 12.88 15.75 -2.58
CA ILE A 445 12.73 15.84 -1.12
C ILE A 445 14.13 15.74 -0.47
N LYS A 446 14.51 16.77 0.30
CA LYS A 446 15.75 16.79 1.08
C LYS A 446 15.55 16.17 2.46
N ARG A 447 14.54 16.63 3.18
CA ARG A 447 14.20 16.17 4.54
C ARG A 447 12.73 16.44 4.81
N SER A 448 12.05 15.53 5.49
CA SER A 448 10.72 15.78 6.04
C SER A 448 10.67 15.38 7.50
N SER A 449 9.90 16.11 8.30
CA SER A 449 9.50 15.68 9.65
C SER A 449 8.51 14.51 9.62
N GLN A 450 7.88 14.24 8.46
CA GLN A 450 6.96 13.12 8.29
C GLN A 450 7.75 11.79 8.33
N PRO A 451 7.45 10.89 9.28
CA PRO A 451 8.29 9.71 9.57
C PRO A 451 8.57 8.78 8.39
N ARG A 452 7.68 8.77 7.38
CA ARG A 452 7.75 7.89 6.22
C ARG A 452 8.05 8.59 4.90
N VAL A 453 7.96 9.91 4.85
CA VAL A 453 8.42 10.67 3.69
C VAL A 453 9.93 10.82 3.78
N LYS A 454 10.63 9.94 3.08
CA LYS A 454 12.09 10.01 2.94
C LYS A 454 12.45 10.52 1.56
N GLY A 455 13.46 11.38 1.49
CA GLY A 455 14.08 11.72 0.22
C GLY A 455 14.70 10.47 -0.40
N SER A 456 14.55 10.32 -1.72
CA SER A 456 15.33 9.32 -2.44
C SER A 456 16.78 9.79 -2.56
N MET A 457 17.72 8.89 -2.28
CA MET A 457 19.15 9.12 -2.41
C MET A 457 19.70 8.72 -3.79
N THR A 458 18.81 8.45 -4.75
CA THR A 458 19.22 8.00 -6.08
C THR A 458 19.83 9.14 -6.93
N SER A 459 20.91 8.84 -7.65
CA SER A 459 21.36 9.72 -8.74
C SER A 459 20.69 9.43 -10.08
N HIS A 460 19.84 8.40 -10.14
CA HIS A 460 19.06 8.05 -11.31
C HIS A 460 18.08 9.16 -11.70
N ARG A 461 18.06 9.48 -12.99
CA ARG A 461 17.18 10.46 -13.62
C ARG A 461 16.49 9.86 -14.82
N VAL A 462 15.28 10.35 -15.07
CA VAL A 462 14.47 10.00 -16.22
C VAL A 462 14.30 11.23 -17.11
N ILE A 463 14.72 11.12 -18.35
CA ILE A 463 14.64 12.16 -19.38
C ILE A 463 13.56 11.73 -20.38
N PRO A 464 12.43 12.46 -20.48
CA PRO A 464 11.38 12.17 -21.45
C PRO A 464 11.91 12.30 -22.88
N ILE A 465 11.60 11.33 -23.75
CA ILE A 465 11.93 11.38 -25.19
C ILE A 465 10.71 11.21 -26.11
N VAL A 466 9.57 10.83 -25.54
CA VAL A 466 8.32 10.61 -26.27
C VAL A 466 7.30 11.64 -25.81
N GLN A 467 6.55 12.23 -26.74
CA GLN A 467 5.37 13.03 -26.42
C GLN A 467 4.14 12.11 -26.45
N TRP A 468 3.63 11.77 -25.27
CA TRP A 468 2.49 10.88 -25.12
C TRP A 468 1.16 11.61 -25.24
N SER A 469 0.19 10.95 -25.87
CA SER A 469 -1.23 11.33 -25.90
C SER A 469 -2.08 10.13 -25.49
N VAL A 470 -3.26 10.40 -24.92
CA VAL A 470 -4.17 9.38 -24.41
C VAL A 470 -5.54 9.47 -25.05
N SER A 471 -6.21 8.33 -25.17
CA SER A 471 -7.55 8.21 -25.76
C SER A 471 -8.33 7.05 -25.12
N GLU A 472 -9.65 7.18 -25.04
CA GLU A 472 -10.54 6.16 -24.48
C GLU A 472 -10.83 5.05 -25.50
N THR A 473 -11.00 5.42 -26.77
CA THR A 473 -11.15 4.50 -27.91
C THR A 473 -10.12 4.82 -28.99
N LEU A 474 -9.87 3.90 -29.92
CA LEU A 474 -8.93 4.12 -31.04
C LEU A 474 -9.38 5.29 -31.95
N GLN A 475 -10.68 5.55 -32.01
CA GLN A 475 -11.28 6.59 -32.83
C GLN A 475 -11.49 7.92 -32.08
N SER A 476 -11.41 7.91 -30.75
CA SER A 476 -11.61 9.10 -29.93
C SER A 476 -10.45 10.10 -30.07
N THR A 477 -10.75 11.38 -29.86
CA THR A 477 -9.75 12.45 -29.91
C THR A 477 -8.62 12.19 -28.91
N LYS A 478 -7.39 12.16 -29.42
CA LYS A 478 -6.18 12.04 -28.60
C LYS A 478 -5.95 13.32 -27.83
N LYS A 479 -5.79 13.20 -26.51
CA LYS A 479 -5.46 14.31 -25.61
C LYS A 479 -3.99 14.22 -25.21
N GLN A 480 -3.25 15.31 -25.38
CA GLN A 480 -1.84 15.34 -24.97
C GLN A 480 -1.72 15.22 -23.45
N VAL A 481 -0.77 14.40 -22.99
CA VAL A 481 -0.53 14.20 -21.56
C VAL A 481 0.07 15.46 -20.95
N PHE A 482 -0.48 15.88 -19.80
CA PHE A 482 0.03 17.01 -19.05
C PHE A 482 1.27 16.64 -18.22
N ARG A 483 2.40 17.32 -18.46
CA ARG A 483 3.73 17.02 -17.85
C ARG A 483 4.42 18.27 -17.27
N PRO A 484 3.91 18.84 -16.16
CA PRO A 484 4.50 20.02 -15.55
C PRO A 484 5.92 19.75 -15.04
N TRP A 485 6.22 18.50 -14.65
CA TRP A 485 7.48 18.12 -14.02
C TRP A 485 8.71 18.37 -14.90
N GLU A 486 8.57 18.40 -16.23
CA GLU A 486 9.66 18.68 -17.17
C GLU A 486 10.36 20.01 -16.84
N LYS A 487 9.61 21.04 -16.43
CA LYS A 487 10.15 22.35 -16.06
C LYS A 487 10.84 22.39 -14.69
N TYR A 488 10.49 21.45 -13.81
CA TYR A 488 10.95 21.42 -12.42
C TYR A 488 12.00 20.34 -12.17
N GLN A 489 12.48 19.64 -13.21
CA GLN A 489 13.62 18.76 -13.05
C GLN A 489 14.84 19.57 -12.57
N PHE A 490 15.60 19.04 -11.61
CA PHE A 490 16.72 19.71 -10.93
C PHE A 490 17.72 20.45 -11.85
N HIS A 491 17.86 20.07 -13.14
CA HIS A 491 18.81 20.69 -14.08
C HIS A 491 18.24 21.89 -14.82
N ASN A 492 16.91 21.99 -14.86
CA ASN A 492 16.19 23.09 -15.44
C ASN A 492 15.93 24.20 -14.42
N TRP A 493 16.13 23.91 -13.13
CA TRP A 493 16.07 24.91 -12.06
C TRP A 493 17.45 25.57 -11.90
N ASP A 494 17.59 26.77 -12.46
CA ASP A 494 18.76 27.63 -12.23
C ASP A 494 18.50 28.51 -11.00
N ASP A 495 19.52 28.65 -10.14
CA ASP A 495 19.48 29.57 -8.99
C ASP A 495 19.31 31.05 -9.42
N SER A 496 19.42 31.35 -10.71
CA SER A 496 19.07 32.67 -11.29
C SER A 496 17.56 32.89 -11.50
N GLN A 497 16.72 31.84 -11.44
CA GLN A 497 15.28 31.95 -11.68
C GLN A 497 14.54 32.66 -10.55
N SER A 498 13.48 33.38 -10.90
CA SER A 498 12.58 34.01 -9.93
C SER A 498 11.91 32.94 -9.06
N MET A 499 11.83 33.22 -7.76
CA MET A 499 11.27 32.29 -6.80
C MET A 499 9.77 32.10 -7.08
N PRO A 500 9.24 30.86 -7.18
CA PRO A 500 7.81 30.66 -7.34
C PRO A 500 7.10 31.11 -6.05
N GLN A 501 5.84 31.50 -6.17
CA GLN A 501 5.06 31.97 -5.03
C GLN A 501 5.06 30.96 -3.88
N GLY A 502 5.23 31.44 -2.65
CA GLY A 502 5.23 30.63 -1.42
C GLY A 502 6.53 29.86 -1.15
N TRP A 503 7.50 29.87 -2.08
CA TRP A 503 8.82 29.26 -1.89
C TRP A 503 9.84 30.25 -1.34
N THR A 504 10.76 29.73 -0.52
CA THR A 504 11.90 30.48 0.03
C THR A 504 13.19 29.69 -0.18
N ARG A 505 14.28 30.39 -0.51
CA ARG A 505 15.61 29.82 -0.67
C ARG A 505 16.42 29.97 0.60
N HIS A 506 17.09 28.90 0.99
CA HIS A 506 17.93 28.83 2.17
C HIS A 506 19.29 28.25 1.79
N GLN A 507 20.34 28.60 2.54
CA GLN A 507 21.69 28.10 2.33
C GLN A 507 22.11 27.18 3.49
N TYR A 508 22.93 26.17 3.19
CA TYR A 508 23.56 25.33 4.21
C TYR A 508 25.02 25.00 3.84
N GLN A 509 25.86 24.80 4.86
CA GLN A 509 27.27 24.44 4.68
C GLN A 509 27.44 22.92 4.66
N CYS A 510 28.26 22.41 3.73
CA CYS A 510 28.50 20.97 3.62
C CYS A 510 29.29 20.36 4.80
N ARG A 511 29.95 21.18 5.64
CA ARG A 511 30.76 20.68 6.77
C ARG A 511 29.93 20.12 7.93
N ASP A 512 28.63 20.41 7.99
CA ASP A 512 27.73 19.95 9.06
C ASP A 512 27.30 18.46 8.93
N LEU A 513 27.70 17.79 7.84
CA LEU A 513 27.31 16.41 7.52
C LEU A 513 28.04 15.32 8.34
N VAL A 514 29.10 15.68 9.09
CA VAL A 514 29.94 14.67 9.77
C VAL A 514 29.24 14.00 10.97
N SER A 515 28.12 14.54 11.46
CA SER A 515 27.39 13.98 12.62
C SER A 515 26.11 13.20 12.27
N GLN A 516 25.66 13.19 11.01
CA GLN A 516 24.43 12.52 10.58
C GLN A 516 24.70 11.79 9.24
N ALA A 517 24.53 10.46 9.24
CA ALA A 517 24.86 9.52 8.15
C ALA A 517 24.35 9.94 6.74
N PRO A 518 24.96 9.40 5.65
CA PRO A 518 25.26 10.14 4.43
C PRO A 518 24.00 10.56 3.68
N LEU A 519 23.82 11.87 3.47
CA LEU A 519 22.80 12.45 2.62
C LEU A 519 23.36 12.63 1.20
N TYR A 520 22.60 12.18 0.20
CA TYR A 520 22.89 12.37 -1.22
C TYR A 520 23.20 13.84 -1.54
N LEU A 521 24.29 14.05 -2.28
CA LEU A 521 24.76 15.36 -2.72
C LEU A 521 24.36 15.56 -4.19
N PRO A 522 23.53 16.55 -4.55
CA PRO A 522 23.18 16.78 -5.95
C PRO A 522 24.42 17.00 -6.86
N PRO A 523 24.34 16.64 -8.16
CA PRO A 523 25.56 16.36 -8.95
C PRO A 523 26.39 17.55 -9.42
N ARG A 524 25.92 18.79 -9.25
CA ARG A 524 26.66 20.01 -9.60
C ARG A 524 26.82 20.89 -8.37
N SER A 525 27.98 20.88 -7.72
CA SER A 525 28.47 22.02 -6.93
C SER A 525 29.79 21.67 -6.24
N THR A 526 30.90 22.06 -6.86
CA THR A 526 32.25 22.08 -6.29
C THR A 526 32.40 23.28 -5.34
N GLY A 527 31.49 23.43 -4.35
CA GLY A 527 31.44 24.56 -3.42
C GLY A 527 30.97 24.18 -2.01
N SER A 528 31.37 24.96 -1.00
CA SER A 528 31.11 24.72 0.42
C SER A 528 29.69 25.09 0.88
N VAL A 529 28.96 25.90 0.12
CA VAL A 529 27.61 26.41 0.40
C VAL A 529 26.62 25.90 -0.64
N ARG A 530 25.44 25.45 -0.19
CA ARG A 530 24.40 24.87 -1.05
C ARG A 530 23.03 25.42 -0.74
N ASN A 531 22.17 25.48 -1.76
CA ASN A 531 20.78 25.93 -1.61
C ASN A 531 19.85 24.76 -1.28
N TYR A 532 18.83 25.03 -0.47
CA TYR A 532 17.65 24.20 -0.30
C TYR A 532 16.42 25.11 -0.20
N PHE A 533 15.24 24.53 -0.36
CA PHE A 533 14.01 25.27 -0.50
C PHE A 533 12.98 24.82 0.53
N LYS A 534 12.19 25.79 1.02
CA LYS A 534 11.05 25.57 1.91
C LYS A 534 9.83 26.28 1.34
N HIS A 535 8.67 25.68 1.53
CA HIS A 535 7.40 26.28 1.14
C HIS A 535 6.58 26.65 2.37
N GLU A 536 5.91 27.79 2.35
CA GLU A 536 5.13 28.33 3.48
C GLU A 536 4.03 27.36 3.98
N LYS A 537 3.40 26.60 3.08
CA LYS A 537 2.34 25.63 3.43
C LYS A 537 2.84 24.39 4.17
N PHE A 538 4.14 24.12 4.17
CA PHE A 538 4.72 22.93 4.81
C PHE A 538 6.14 23.22 5.31
N PRO A 539 6.26 24.01 6.39
CA PRO A 539 7.55 24.53 6.88
C PRO A 539 8.49 23.44 7.41
N ASP A 540 7.93 22.28 7.80
CA ASP A 540 8.70 21.14 8.34
C ASP A 540 9.30 20.23 7.26
N THR A 541 9.17 20.58 5.98
CA THR A 541 9.77 19.83 4.87
C THR A 541 10.70 20.71 4.05
N GLU A 542 11.86 20.16 3.74
CA GLU A 542 12.93 20.77 2.95
C GLU A 542 13.05 20.05 1.61
N PHE A 543 13.27 20.83 0.56
CA PHE A 543 13.35 20.35 -0.81
C PHE A 543 14.67 20.77 -1.45
N TRP A 544 15.14 19.96 -2.40
CA TRP A 544 16.31 20.27 -3.20
C TRP A 544 16.03 21.31 -4.29
N HIS A 545 14.77 21.40 -4.73
CA HIS A 545 14.28 22.42 -5.66
C HIS A 545 12.77 22.60 -5.46
N PRO A 546 12.19 23.74 -5.89
CA PRO A 546 10.74 23.92 -5.93
C PRO A 546 10.04 22.87 -6.81
N ILE A 547 8.78 22.58 -6.49
CA ILE A 547 7.92 21.67 -7.23
C ILE A 547 6.62 22.36 -7.67
N PRO A 548 5.97 21.90 -8.76
CA PRO A 548 4.66 22.42 -9.11
C PRO A 548 3.66 22.01 -8.03
N LEU A 549 2.93 22.98 -7.50
CA LEU A 549 1.80 22.75 -6.61
C LEU A 549 0.51 22.92 -7.40
N ASN A 550 -0.53 22.21 -7.00
CA ASN A 550 -1.78 22.06 -7.76
C ASN A 550 -2.62 23.35 -7.90
N ASN A 551 -2.10 24.50 -7.45
CA ASN A 551 -2.75 25.79 -7.62
C ASN A 551 -2.73 26.29 -9.09
N ASP A 552 -2.04 25.59 -10.01
CA ASP A 552 -1.68 26.16 -11.31
C ASP A 552 -2.28 25.51 -12.58
N VAL A 553 -3.11 24.46 -12.55
CA VAL A 553 -3.50 23.81 -13.84
C VAL A 553 -4.85 23.10 -13.88
N ASN A 554 -5.71 23.55 -14.81
CA ASN A 554 -6.83 22.80 -15.38
C ASN A 554 -6.32 21.70 -16.33
N GLY A 555 -5.73 20.63 -15.79
CA GLY A 555 -5.43 19.44 -16.59
C GLY A 555 -6.71 18.64 -16.87
N SER A 556 -6.97 18.27 -18.13
CA SER A 556 -8.03 17.30 -18.44
C SER A 556 -7.61 15.92 -17.93
N THR A 557 -8.26 15.44 -16.87
CA THR A 557 -8.05 14.07 -16.39
C THR A 557 -8.65 13.08 -17.38
N CYS A 558 -7.94 11.98 -17.65
CA CYS A 558 -8.43 10.87 -18.47
C CYS A 558 -8.28 9.57 -17.67
N PRO A 559 -9.03 9.42 -16.56
CA PRO A 559 -8.83 8.32 -15.62
C PRO A 559 -9.05 6.95 -16.27
N ASN A 560 -9.93 6.89 -17.29
CA ASN A 560 -10.30 5.67 -18.02
C ASN A 560 -9.61 5.54 -19.38
N ALA A 561 -8.49 6.23 -19.60
CA ALA A 561 -7.73 6.11 -20.85
C ALA A 561 -7.32 4.66 -21.11
N ARG A 562 -7.63 4.15 -22.31
CA ARG A 562 -7.29 2.78 -22.72
C ARG A 562 -6.02 2.75 -23.57
N TYR A 563 -5.85 3.78 -24.40
CA TYR A 563 -4.77 3.83 -25.38
C TYR A 563 -3.78 4.94 -25.04
N LEU A 564 -2.50 4.60 -25.11
CA LEU A 564 -1.37 5.52 -24.99
C LEU A 564 -0.65 5.58 -26.34
N SER A 565 -0.65 6.75 -26.98
CA SER A 565 -0.07 6.94 -28.31
C SER A 565 1.11 7.90 -28.28
N GLY A 566 2.15 7.60 -29.04
CA GLY A 566 3.32 8.47 -29.17
C GLY A 566 4.22 8.05 -30.33
N ARG A 567 5.09 8.97 -30.75
CA ARG A 567 6.11 8.69 -31.76
C ARG A 567 7.44 8.40 -31.08
N THR A 568 8.06 7.26 -31.41
CA THR A 568 9.31 6.83 -30.77
C THR A 568 10.21 6.01 -31.71
N GLN A 569 11.40 5.67 -31.25
CA GLN A 569 12.32 4.77 -31.93
C GLN A 569 12.10 3.33 -31.46
N ARG A 570 12.11 2.39 -32.42
CA ARG A 570 12.19 0.96 -32.16
C ARG A 570 13.53 0.38 -32.62
N ALA A 571 13.90 -0.74 -32.01
CA ALA A 571 15.03 -1.58 -32.40
C ALA A 571 14.67 -3.05 -32.18
N TRP A 572 15.45 -3.95 -32.78
CA TRP A 572 15.34 -5.38 -32.52
C TRP A 572 16.60 -5.90 -31.84
N LEU A 573 16.41 -6.56 -30.70
CA LEU A 573 17.44 -7.30 -29.97
C LEU A 573 17.01 -8.76 -29.83
N TYR A 574 17.88 -9.60 -29.30
CA TYR A 574 17.63 -11.03 -29.16
C TYR A 574 17.60 -11.40 -27.68
N ASN A 575 16.80 -12.40 -27.32
CA ASN A 575 16.82 -12.93 -25.97
C ASN A 575 18.17 -13.63 -25.68
N GLY A 576 18.69 -13.38 -24.49
CA GLY A 576 19.87 -14.05 -23.95
C GLY A 576 19.51 -15.05 -22.85
N SER A 577 20.50 -15.43 -22.06
CA SER A 577 20.31 -16.32 -20.92
C SER A 577 19.49 -15.66 -19.80
N VAL A 578 18.91 -16.49 -18.93
CA VAL A 578 18.28 -16.04 -17.69
C VAL A 578 19.34 -15.41 -16.80
N PHE A 579 19.12 -14.17 -16.39
CA PHE A 579 19.95 -13.56 -15.36
C PHE A 579 19.55 -14.17 -14.01
N GLN A 580 20.51 -14.73 -13.28
CA GLN A 580 20.29 -15.23 -11.91
C GLN A 580 20.88 -14.26 -10.88
N PRO A 581 20.15 -13.23 -10.42
CA PRO A 581 20.61 -12.40 -9.32
C PRO A 581 20.49 -13.15 -7.97
N LYS A 582 20.89 -12.47 -6.88
CA LYS A 582 20.63 -12.89 -5.50
C LYS A 582 19.14 -13.19 -5.21
N TRP A 583 18.22 -12.69 -6.04
CA TRP A 583 16.77 -12.89 -5.94
C TRP A 583 16.24 -13.43 -7.27
N ASN A 584 15.48 -14.52 -7.28
CA ASN A 584 14.98 -15.16 -8.50
C ASN A 584 13.76 -14.40 -9.08
N ASP A 585 13.99 -13.23 -9.68
CA ASP A 585 12.95 -12.38 -10.26
C ASP A 585 12.64 -12.72 -11.74
N GLY A 586 13.49 -13.52 -12.39
CA GLY A 586 13.30 -14.05 -13.75
C GLY A 586 13.56 -13.02 -14.85
N ARG A 587 14.51 -12.11 -14.63
CA ARG A 587 15.03 -11.20 -15.66
C ARG A 587 15.80 -11.95 -16.73
N VAL A 588 15.79 -11.39 -17.94
CA VAL A 588 16.37 -11.98 -19.14
C VAL A 588 17.42 -11.02 -19.69
N LEU A 589 18.57 -11.54 -20.08
CA LEU A 589 19.58 -10.76 -20.78
C LEU A 589 19.13 -10.48 -22.20
N LEU A 590 19.56 -9.35 -22.75
CA LEU A 590 19.42 -9.05 -24.16
C LEU A 590 20.78 -9.21 -24.83
N ASN A 591 20.75 -9.72 -26.05
CA ASN A 591 21.90 -9.79 -26.94
C ASN A 591 21.65 -8.96 -28.19
N ASP A 592 22.71 -8.44 -28.79
CA ASP A 592 22.65 -7.83 -30.12
C ASP A 592 22.66 -8.90 -31.22
N ARG A 593 22.67 -8.46 -32.49
CA ARG A 593 22.66 -9.37 -33.65
C ARG A 593 23.92 -10.25 -33.78
N PHE A 594 24.99 -9.92 -33.06
CA PHE A 594 26.24 -10.67 -33.05
C PHE A 594 26.32 -11.65 -31.87
N GLY A 595 25.34 -11.61 -30.96
CA GLY A 595 25.30 -12.44 -29.77
C GLY A 595 25.98 -11.81 -28.56
N ASP A 596 26.45 -10.56 -28.68
CA ASP A 596 27.07 -9.82 -27.58
C ASP A 596 26.00 -9.26 -26.65
N TRP A 597 26.32 -9.16 -25.35
CA TRP A 597 25.39 -8.62 -24.35
C TRP A 597 25.01 -7.17 -24.69
N ALA A 598 23.70 -6.90 -24.70
CA ALA A 598 23.13 -5.62 -25.08
C ALA A 598 22.28 -4.97 -23.98
N GLY A 599 21.83 -5.70 -22.97
CA GLY A 599 20.98 -5.12 -21.93
C GLY A 599 20.26 -6.16 -21.07
N ILE A 600 19.21 -5.71 -20.39
CA ILE A 600 18.40 -6.55 -19.50
C ILE A 600 16.92 -6.21 -19.62
N LEU A 601 16.06 -7.22 -19.58
CA LEU A 601 14.60 -7.09 -19.49
C LEU A 601 14.05 -7.77 -18.24
N GLY A 602 13.03 -7.16 -17.65
CA GLY A 602 12.15 -7.76 -16.65
C GLY A 602 10.79 -8.08 -17.27
N PRO A 603 10.50 -9.36 -17.59
CA PRO A 603 9.19 -9.79 -18.09
C PRO A 603 8.06 -9.53 -17.10
N ASN A 604 6.88 -9.13 -17.60
CA ASN A 604 5.72 -8.87 -16.76
C ASN A 604 5.06 -10.16 -16.23
N ASP A 605 4.94 -11.22 -17.05
CA ASP A 605 4.21 -12.45 -16.75
C ASP A 605 4.97 -13.73 -17.14
N GLU A 606 4.39 -14.89 -16.82
CA GLU A 606 5.00 -16.21 -17.09
C GLU A 606 5.17 -16.46 -18.60
N SER A 607 4.17 -16.08 -19.40
CA SER A 607 4.26 -16.22 -20.87
C SER A 607 5.44 -15.42 -21.44
N SER A 608 5.69 -14.22 -20.91
CA SER A 608 6.85 -13.42 -21.30
C SER A 608 8.17 -13.95 -20.72
N LYS A 609 8.14 -14.82 -19.70
CA LYS A 609 9.34 -15.53 -19.18
C LYS A 609 9.71 -16.76 -20.01
N GLU A 610 8.72 -17.41 -20.62
CA GLU A 610 8.95 -18.53 -21.55
C GLU A 610 9.81 -18.14 -22.76
N ILE A 611 10.01 -16.83 -23.02
CA ILE A 611 11.01 -16.37 -23.99
C ILE A 611 12.38 -16.97 -23.74
N THR A 612 12.73 -17.30 -22.50
CA THR A 612 14.03 -17.90 -22.14
C THR A 612 14.20 -19.33 -22.68
N LEU A 613 13.13 -19.96 -23.15
CA LEU A 613 13.11 -21.32 -23.69
C LEU A 613 13.42 -21.36 -25.19
N GLU A 614 13.21 -20.26 -25.90
CA GLU A 614 13.48 -20.16 -27.34
C GLU A 614 14.90 -19.64 -27.57
N VAL A 615 15.65 -20.23 -28.51
CA VAL A 615 17.02 -19.76 -28.80
C VAL A 615 16.97 -18.62 -29.82
N ASN A 616 17.57 -17.47 -29.49
CA ASN A 616 17.68 -16.30 -30.37
C ASN A 616 16.34 -15.75 -30.88
N LEU A 617 15.30 -15.72 -30.04
CA LEU A 617 14.06 -15.03 -30.33
C LEU A 617 14.33 -13.52 -30.53
N LYS A 618 13.88 -13.01 -31.67
CA LYS A 618 13.95 -11.60 -32.02
C LYS A 618 12.87 -10.81 -31.28
N ILE A 619 13.27 -9.81 -30.51
CA ILE A 619 12.44 -8.98 -29.63
C ILE A 619 12.34 -7.58 -30.20
N GLU A 620 11.11 -7.10 -30.45
CA GLU A 620 10.86 -5.71 -30.81
C GLU A 620 10.78 -4.83 -29.55
N LEU A 621 11.67 -3.85 -29.46
CA LEU A 621 11.78 -2.93 -28.34
C LEU A 621 11.51 -1.51 -28.80
N ILE A 622 10.76 -0.75 -28.00
CA ILE A 622 10.61 0.70 -28.18
C ILE A 622 11.33 1.45 -27.05
N ALA A 623 12.00 2.55 -27.38
CA ALA A 623 12.52 3.46 -26.37
C ALA A 623 11.36 4.29 -25.79
N ILE A 624 11.30 4.45 -24.47
CA ILE A 624 10.23 5.24 -23.83
C ILE A 624 10.75 6.45 -23.04
N SER A 625 11.98 6.38 -22.55
CA SER A 625 12.71 7.49 -21.92
C SER A 625 14.20 7.20 -21.92
N LYS A 626 15.03 8.23 -21.72
CA LYS A 626 16.46 8.07 -21.41
C LYS A 626 16.66 8.06 -19.90
N GLY A 627 17.68 7.33 -19.45
CA GLY A 627 18.13 7.26 -18.07
C GLY A 627 19.56 7.76 -17.92
N LEU A 628 19.85 8.41 -16.80
CA LEU A 628 21.19 8.85 -16.43
C LEU A 628 21.43 8.60 -14.94
N THR A 629 22.60 8.08 -14.57
CA THR A 629 23.04 7.89 -13.17
C THR A 629 24.56 8.10 -13.05
N THR A 630 25.04 8.32 -11.82
CA THR A 630 26.45 8.50 -11.44
C THR A 630 26.91 7.33 -10.54
N PRO A 631 27.44 6.24 -11.11
CA PRO A 631 27.71 4.98 -10.39
C PRO A 631 28.61 5.13 -9.16
N LYS A 632 29.64 5.98 -9.22
CA LYS A 632 30.57 6.24 -8.10
C LYS A 632 29.93 6.83 -6.83
N ARG A 633 28.69 7.33 -6.92
CA ARG A 633 27.97 7.97 -5.80
C ARG A 633 26.82 7.11 -5.29
N ASP A 634 26.45 6.07 -6.02
CA ASP A 634 25.28 5.21 -5.75
C ASP A 634 25.73 3.80 -5.32
N ASN A 635 26.50 3.71 -4.24
CA ASN A 635 26.99 2.42 -3.70
C ASN A 635 25.85 1.44 -3.28
N ASN A 636 24.59 1.90 -3.25
CA ASN A 636 23.41 1.15 -2.80
C ASN A 636 22.32 0.96 -3.88
N LEU A 637 22.52 1.43 -5.12
CA LEU A 637 21.55 1.15 -6.21
C LEU A 637 21.96 -0.12 -6.95
N ASP A 638 21.12 -1.15 -6.85
CA ASP A 638 21.31 -2.43 -7.54
C ASP A 638 20.86 -2.32 -9.01
N PHE A 639 21.57 -1.55 -9.85
CA PHE A 639 21.46 -1.73 -11.29
C PHE A 639 22.03 -3.10 -11.65
N GLU A 640 21.16 -4.04 -12.01
CA GLU A 640 21.52 -5.43 -12.19
C GLU A 640 22.56 -5.64 -13.30
N GLU A 641 22.51 -4.81 -14.34
CA GLU A 641 23.47 -4.84 -15.44
C GLU A 641 24.91 -4.50 -15.03
N TRP A 642 25.11 -3.82 -13.90
CA TRP A 642 26.46 -3.52 -13.39
C TRP A 642 27.17 -4.75 -12.82
N VAL A 643 26.42 -5.80 -12.49
CA VAL A 643 26.98 -7.12 -12.14
C VAL A 643 27.55 -7.81 -13.39
N ILE A 644 26.96 -7.54 -14.56
CA ILE A 644 27.33 -8.16 -15.83
C ILE A 644 28.54 -7.46 -16.44
N ASN A 645 28.50 -6.12 -16.48
CA ASN A 645 29.60 -5.30 -16.95
C ASN A 645 30.04 -4.30 -15.87
N GLU A 646 31.07 -4.69 -15.11
CA GLU A 646 31.60 -3.87 -14.02
C GLU A 646 32.25 -2.56 -14.51
N GLN A 647 32.62 -2.44 -15.78
CA GLN A 647 33.15 -1.20 -16.33
C GLN A 647 32.13 -0.06 -16.20
N HIS A 648 30.82 -0.37 -16.25
CA HIS A 648 29.78 0.62 -16.02
C HIS A 648 29.83 1.22 -14.60
N LYS A 649 30.28 0.48 -13.58
CA LYS A 649 30.47 1.01 -12.22
C LYS A 649 31.60 2.04 -12.13
N SER A 650 32.55 1.97 -13.07
CA SER A 650 33.71 2.85 -13.11
C SER A 650 33.46 4.18 -13.83
N LEU A 651 32.34 4.28 -14.56
CA LEU A 651 31.96 5.47 -15.30
C LEU A 651 31.63 6.63 -14.35
N GLU A 652 31.94 7.85 -14.80
CA GLU A 652 31.49 9.07 -14.12
C GLU A 652 29.99 9.28 -14.30
N ILE A 653 29.50 9.02 -15.50
CA ILE A 653 28.09 9.08 -15.89
C ILE A 653 27.77 7.83 -16.70
N TYR A 654 26.74 7.11 -16.29
CA TYR A 654 26.18 5.99 -17.03
C TYR A 654 24.84 6.41 -17.67
N ASN A 655 24.78 6.36 -19.00
CA ASN A 655 23.59 6.69 -19.78
C ASN A 655 23.00 5.45 -20.42
N PHE A 656 21.67 5.37 -20.45
CA PHE A 656 20.94 4.23 -20.99
C PHE A 656 19.56 4.65 -21.51
N TYR A 657 18.91 3.78 -22.27
CA TYR A 657 17.50 3.91 -22.63
C TYR A 657 16.66 2.98 -21.77
N HIS A 658 15.54 3.48 -21.27
CA HIS A 658 14.45 2.63 -20.81
C HIS A 658 13.72 2.11 -22.05
N VAL A 659 13.66 0.80 -22.18
CA VAL A 659 13.05 0.12 -23.32
C VAL A 659 11.86 -0.70 -22.87
N MET A 660 10.81 -0.69 -23.68
CA MET A 660 9.62 -1.51 -23.49
C MET A 660 9.57 -2.57 -24.59
N TRP A 661 9.43 -3.83 -24.19
CA TRP A 661 9.11 -4.91 -25.11
C TRP A 661 7.62 -4.89 -25.38
N ILE A 662 7.28 -4.80 -26.67
CA ILE A 662 5.90 -4.80 -27.15
C ILE A 662 5.59 -6.06 -27.96
N GLY A 663 4.35 -6.52 -27.86
CA GLY A 663 3.71 -7.38 -28.86
C GLY A 663 2.61 -6.63 -29.59
N TRP A 664 2.09 -7.20 -30.66
CA TRP A 664 1.02 -6.59 -31.46
C TRP A 664 -0.22 -7.47 -31.47
N ASP A 665 -1.39 -6.83 -31.39
CA ASP A 665 -2.70 -7.42 -31.65
C ASP A 665 -3.54 -6.41 -32.44
N ASN A 666 -3.94 -6.77 -33.66
CA ASN A 666 -4.77 -5.94 -34.56
C ASN A 666 -4.29 -4.48 -34.69
N GLY A 667 -2.98 -4.26 -34.81
CA GLY A 667 -2.38 -2.91 -34.96
C GLY A 667 -2.26 -2.11 -33.66
N VAL A 668 -2.62 -2.69 -32.51
CA VAL A 668 -2.40 -2.12 -31.18
C VAL A 668 -1.26 -2.86 -30.50
N ALA A 669 -0.29 -2.11 -29.98
CA ALA A 669 0.80 -2.67 -29.21
C ALA A 669 0.34 -3.01 -27.78
N TYR A 670 0.90 -4.06 -27.17
CA TYR A 670 0.72 -4.36 -25.76
C TYR A 670 2.07 -4.59 -25.09
N ARG A 671 2.19 -4.15 -23.84
CA ARG A 671 3.41 -4.27 -23.04
C ARG A 671 3.63 -5.70 -22.57
N LYS A 672 4.82 -6.24 -22.85
CA LYS A 672 5.29 -7.56 -22.37
C LYS A 672 6.35 -7.47 -21.27
N ALA A 673 7.27 -6.52 -21.39
CA ALA A 673 8.37 -6.35 -20.43
C ALA A 673 8.88 -4.92 -20.43
N LEU A 674 9.69 -4.60 -19.42
CA LEU A 674 10.45 -3.36 -19.34
C LEU A 674 11.90 -3.66 -18.98
N GLY A 675 12.82 -2.92 -19.56
CA GLY A 675 14.22 -3.04 -19.22
C GLY A 675 15.05 -1.84 -19.62
N ARG A 676 16.37 -2.09 -19.71
CA ARG A 676 17.37 -1.06 -19.97
C ARG A 676 18.42 -1.55 -20.97
N VAL A 677 18.82 -0.66 -21.85
CA VAL A 677 19.90 -0.86 -22.83
C VAL A 677 20.89 0.30 -22.72
N PRO A 678 22.20 0.06 -22.53
CA PRO A 678 23.21 1.12 -22.52
C PRO A 678 23.11 2.01 -23.77
N GLN A 679 23.33 3.32 -23.61
CA GLN A 679 23.11 4.29 -24.68
C GLN A 679 23.93 3.97 -25.93
N ASP A 680 25.21 3.67 -25.75
CA ASP A 680 26.15 3.37 -26.82
C ASP A 680 25.79 2.08 -27.58
N ILE A 681 25.18 1.11 -26.90
CA ILE A 681 24.69 -0.11 -27.52
C ILE A 681 23.40 0.16 -28.29
N TRP A 682 22.44 0.88 -27.70
CA TRP A 682 21.17 1.22 -28.36
C TRP A 682 21.40 2.00 -29.65
N GLU A 683 22.28 3.00 -29.61
CA GLU A 683 22.56 3.89 -30.74
C GLU A 683 23.33 3.22 -31.89
N ARG A 684 23.87 2.01 -31.67
CA ARG A 684 24.49 1.18 -32.73
C ARG A 684 23.50 0.26 -33.45
N GLN A 685 22.29 0.11 -32.92
CA GLN A 685 21.28 -0.74 -33.54
C GLN A 685 20.67 -0.06 -34.77
N GLU A 686 20.00 -0.85 -35.61
CA GLU A 686 19.18 -0.33 -36.70
C GLU A 686 17.89 0.27 -36.12
N LEU A 687 17.89 1.59 -35.92
CA LEU A 687 16.80 2.32 -35.30
C LEU A 687 15.78 2.79 -36.34
N GLU A 688 14.49 2.55 -36.06
CA GLU A 688 13.39 3.01 -36.89
C GLU A 688 12.42 3.88 -36.09
N TRP A 689 11.97 5.00 -36.67
CA TRP A 689 10.90 5.81 -36.09
C TRP A 689 9.54 5.20 -36.38
N ILE A 690 8.72 5.02 -35.35
CA ILE A 690 7.36 4.52 -35.46
C ILE A 690 6.37 5.38 -34.67
N ASP A 691 5.13 5.41 -35.16
CA ASP A 691 3.98 5.84 -34.36
C ASP A 691 3.38 4.60 -33.69
N VAL A 692 3.39 4.57 -32.36
CA VAL A 692 2.90 3.43 -31.59
C VAL A 692 1.67 3.83 -30.79
N THR A 693 0.67 2.96 -30.78
CA THR A 693 -0.50 3.03 -29.88
C THR A 693 -0.52 1.78 -29.02
N ILE A 694 -0.35 1.96 -27.72
CA ILE A 694 -0.28 0.88 -26.72
C ILE A 694 -1.62 0.79 -25.99
N GLY A 695 -2.17 -0.42 -25.88
CA GLY A 695 -3.48 -0.71 -25.27
C GLY A 695 -3.44 -1.72 -24.14
#